data_AF-A0A947ZXF2-F1
#
_entry.id   AF-A0A947ZXF2-F1
#
_cell.length_a   1.000
_cell.length_b   1.000
_cell.length_c   1.000
_cell.angle_alpha   90.00
_cell.angle_beta   90.00
_cell.angle_gamma   90.00
#
_symmetry.space_group_name_H-M   'P 1'
#
loop_
_entity.id
_entity.type
_entity.pdbx_description
1 polymer ?
#
loop_
_entity_poly.entity_id
_entity_poly.type
_entity_poly.pdbx_seq_one_letter_code
_entity_poly.pdbx_strand_id
1 'polypeptide(L)'
;MPPGQPGGHAPRFGARVGKEGIRFAVWSGAAERVWLALFDASGEEETGRLEMARAADGTFSLTVSGLKAGTRYGFRADGPYAPERGLWLDPEKLLVDPYAVEIDRPFAYSPELSRRRGEGGDTAKLVPKAIAWAAPEPVSMGSPIFEPGGFIYELSVRAFTMRHPDIEEKIRGTIGALAHPTAIRHLKKIGVSAVELMPVTAWIDERHLPPLGLSNSWGYNPVTMMALDPRLAPGGVAELRSTVAALREAGIGTILDLVFNHTGESDAQGPTLSMRGLDSLAYYRHQGDGPVHLVNDTGTGNTLACDHPIVEELVLDALRHFVLNTGVDGFRFDLAPVLGRTADGFDRKANLLLAIHNDPVLKDRVMIAEPWDIGHGGYQLGNFPNEFLEWNDKYRDDIRRFWRGDHGMVGALATRLAGSSDVFRDRNALRSRSVNFIAAHDGATLADLVSYERKHNEANGEQNRDGHNENLSWNNGVEGETDDPQIAGQRRNDARALLATLFASRGTIMLTAGDEFGRTQRGNNNAYAQDNAITWLDWAGRDTGLEDFVAALAAMRKDMPALADTHFLTGDLLPGAEVVDVEWLSETGAPMKAELWEEHERRRLTMVVGNASGKAKRLAVMINGDRADVTFALPVRAGHAWERLATTDEDGQGDWQVTGRSIAFAAETIAKAKGKG
;
A
#
# COMPACT_ATOMS: atom_id res chain seq x y z
N MET A 1 21.83 28.27 9.75
CA MET A 1 20.64 28.61 10.58
C MET A 1 20.91 28.13 11.99
N PRO A 2 20.53 28.87 13.05
CA PRO A 2 20.75 28.40 14.41
C PRO A 2 19.82 27.20 14.72
N PRO A 3 20.25 26.25 15.58
CA PRO A 3 19.48 25.06 15.91
C PRO A 3 18.36 25.42 16.89
N GLY A 4 17.12 25.02 16.60
CA GLY A 4 16.00 25.22 17.54
C GLY A 4 14.60 25.46 16.98
N GLN A 5 14.36 25.32 15.67
CA GLN A 5 13.00 25.18 15.14
C GLN A 5 12.82 23.80 14.51
N PRO A 6 11.89 22.95 15.00
CA PRO A 6 11.45 21.79 14.23
C PRO A 6 10.59 22.34 13.09
N GLY A 7 11.15 22.48 11.89
CA GLY A 7 10.38 23.01 10.76
C GLY A 7 11.17 23.58 9.57
N GLY A 8 12.47 23.32 9.46
CA GLY A 8 13.27 23.85 8.34
C GLY A 8 14.22 22.83 7.74
N HIS A 9 13.75 21.60 7.49
CA HIS A 9 14.53 20.66 6.69
C HIS A 9 14.62 21.18 5.26
N ALA A 10 15.84 21.45 4.81
CA ALA A 10 16.13 21.88 3.45
C ALA A 10 17.07 20.85 2.83
N PRO A 11 16.61 20.06 1.85
CA PRO A 11 17.45 19.12 1.13
C PRO A 11 18.74 19.78 0.61
N ARG A 12 19.82 19.00 0.64
CA ARG A 12 21.13 19.44 0.14
C ARG A 12 21.12 19.59 -1.39
N PHE A 13 20.38 18.70 -2.06
CA PHE A 13 20.25 18.57 -3.51
C PHE A 13 18.90 19.10 -4.00
N GLY A 14 18.72 19.15 -5.32
CA GLY A 14 17.55 19.71 -5.98
C GLY A 14 17.66 21.19 -6.33
N ALA A 15 16.57 21.74 -6.85
CA ALA A 15 16.40 23.18 -7.08
C ALA A 15 15.83 23.87 -5.82
N ARG A 16 16.60 24.79 -5.24
CA ARG A 16 16.19 25.63 -4.12
C ARG A 16 15.94 27.06 -4.59
N VAL A 17 14.67 27.44 -4.63
CA VAL A 17 14.24 28.80 -4.97
C VAL A 17 14.56 29.74 -3.81
N GLY A 18 15.30 30.81 -4.09
CA GLY A 18 15.63 31.89 -3.16
C GLY A 18 15.12 33.25 -3.64
N LYS A 19 15.41 34.32 -2.89
CA LYS A 19 14.93 35.68 -3.20
C LYS A 19 15.51 36.24 -4.51
N GLU A 20 16.80 35.97 -4.77
CA GLU A 20 17.56 36.58 -5.88
C GLU A 20 17.78 35.61 -7.06
N GLY A 21 17.34 34.35 -6.94
CA GLY A 21 17.62 33.32 -7.93
C GLY A 21 17.40 31.91 -7.38
N ILE A 22 17.87 30.92 -8.13
CA ILE A 22 17.70 29.49 -7.80
C ILE A 22 19.08 28.84 -7.67
N ARG A 23 19.28 28.08 -6.59
CA ARG A 23 20.43 27.19 -6.44
C ARG A 23 20.04 25.79 -6.88
N PHE A 24 20.77 25.23 -7.82
CA PHE A 24 20.67 23.84 -8.25
C PHE A 24 21.83 23.06 -7.67
N ALA A 25 21.57 21.85 -7.18
CA ALA A 25 22.60 20.93 -6.74
C ALA A 25 22.22 19.48 -7.04
N VAL A 26 23.18 18.69 -7.52
CA VAL A 26 23.02 17.26 -7.79
C VAL A 26 24.32 16.55 -7.45
N TRP A 27 24.24 15.28 -7.08
CA TRP A 27 25.40 14.47 -6.74
C TRP A 27 25.76 13.49 -7.86
N SER A 28 27.05 13.39 -8.16
CA SER A 28 27.65 12.32 -8.95
C SER A 28 29.13 12.17 -8.59
N GLY A 29 29.54 10.97 -8.20
CA GLY A 29 30.94 10.61 -7.99
C GLY A 29 31.68 10.37 -9.31
N ALA A 30 30.98 9.79 -10.30
CA ALA A 30 31.53 9.39 -11.59
C ALA A 30 31.61 10.51 -12.64
N ALA A 31 30.78 11.55 -12.55
CA ALA A 31 30.76 12.63 -13.54
C ALA A 31 32.02 13.50 -13.49
N GLU A 32 32.52 13.83 -14.68
CA GLU A 32 33.58 14.81 -14.85
C GLU A 32 32.99 16.21 -14.99
N ARG A 33 31.85 16.31 -15.68
CA ARG A 33 31.13 17.57 -15.93
C ARG A 33 29.63 17.35 -15.82
N VAL A 34 28.94 18.33 -15.23
CA VAL A 34 27.48 18.38 -15.20
C VAL A 34 27.04 19.76 -15.65
N TRP A 35 26.02 19.82 -16.49
CA TRP A 35 25.38 21.06 -16.90
C TRP A 35 23.93 21.10 -16.42
N LEU A 36 23.52 22.29 -15.99
CA LEU A 36 22.12 22.68 -15.86
C LEU A 36 21.60 23.06 -17.25
N ALA A 37 20.61 22.34 -17.74
CA ALA A 37 19.86 22.68 -18.95
C ALA A 37 18.57 23.43 -18.54
N LEU A 38 18.38 24.63 -19.07
CA LEU A 38 17.22 25.49 -18.83
C LEU A 38 16.30 25.47 -20.04
N PHE A 39 15.00 25.42 -19.80
CA PHE A 39 13.99 25.36 -20.85
C PHE A 39 13.08 26.59 -20.81
N ASP A 40 12.45 26.86 -21.94
CA ASP A 40 11.41 27.86 -22.06
C ASP A 40 10.16 27.48 -21.22
N ALA A 41 9.14 28.35 -21.23
CA ALA A 41 7.92 28.11 -20.47
C ALA A 41 7.09 26.92 -20.98
N SER A 42 7.28 26.50 -22.23
CA SER A 42 6.62 25.30 -22.78
C SER A 42 7.34 24.02 -22.38
N GLY A 43 8.64 24.09 -22.09
CA GLY A 43 9.49 22.92 -21.80
C GLY A 43 10.02 22.24 -23.06
N GLU A 44 9.79 22.81 -24.24
CA GLU A 44 10.14 22.23 -25.55
C GLU A 44 11.55 22.59 -26.01
N GLU A 45 12.00 23.83 -25.73
CA GLU A 45 13.25 24.36 -26.28
C GLU A 45 14.27 24.64 -25.16
N GLU A 46 15.48 24.08 -25.31
CA GLU A 46 16.61 24.35 -24.41
C GLU A 46 17.13 25.77 -24.67
N THR A 47 16.89 26.66 -23.71
CA THR A 47 17.23 28.10 -23.78
C THR A 47 18.65 28.41 -23.30
N GLY A 48 19.24 27.50 -22.53
CA GLY A 48 20.58 27.68 -22.01
C GLY A 48 21.14 26.43 -21.35
N ARG A 49 22.46 26.28 -21.44
CA ARG A 49 23.22 25.21 -20.81
C ARG A 49 24.36 25.81 -20.01
N LEU A 50 24.33 25.62 -18.69
CA LEU A 50 25.28 26.24 -17.77
C LEU A 50 26.06 25.15 -17.02
N GLU A 51 27.37 25.18 -17.12
CA GLU A 51 28.23 24.22 -16.42
C GLU A 51 28.20 24.46 -14.90
N MET A 52 28.10 23.37 -14.14
CA MET A 52 28.00 23.39 -12.68
C MET A 52 29.37 23.17 -12.05
N ALA A 53 29.65 23.86 -10.94
CA ALA A 53 30.91 23.71 -10.23
C ALA A 53 30.92 22.39 -9.43
N ARG A 54 31.97 21.58 -9.61
CA ARG A 54 32.20 20.33 -8.89
C ARG A 54 32.93 20.58 -7.56
N ALA A 55 32.37 20.08 -6.47
CA ALA A 55 33.00 20.03 -5.15
C ALA A 55 33.73 18.70 -4.94
N ALA A 56 34.62 18.66 -3.93
CA ALA A 56 35.46 17.49 -3.64
C ALA A 56 34.67 16.23 -3.24
N ASP A 57 33.43 16.39 -2.76
CA ASP A 57 32.56 15.31 -2.31
C ASP A 57 31.61 14.78 -3.39
N GLY A 58 31.79 15.19 -4.65
CA GLY A 58 30.94 14.78 -5.78
C GLY A 58 29.70 15.64 -6.00
N THR A 59 29.51 16.71 -5.22
CA THR A 59 28.41 17.65 -5.45
C THR A 59 28.70 18.57 -6.64
N PHE A 60 27.80 18.62 -7.60
CA PHE A 60 27.75 19.66 -8.61
C PHE A 60 26.72 20.70 -8.19
N SER A 61 27.08 21.99 -8.20
CA SER A 61 26.13 23.05 -7.87
C SER A 61 26.32 24.33 -8.67
N LEU A 62 25.23 25.06 -8.86
CA LEU A 62 25.20 26.35 -9.54
C LEU A 62 24.09 27.22 -8.95
N THR A 63 24.36 28.50 -8.73
CA THR A 63 23.31 29.48 -8.39
C THR A 63 23.13 30.43 -9.55
N VAL A 64 21.92 30.51 -10.08
CA VAL A 64 21.58 31.37 -11.23
C VAL A 64 20.66 32.49 -10.75
N SER A 65 21.13 33.73 -10.92
CA SER A 65 20.38 34.92 -10.51
C SER A 65 19.21 35.19 -11.45
N GLY A 66 18.12 35.75 -10.93
CA GLY A 66 16.95 36.18 -11.72
C GLY A 66 15.96 35.07 -12.11
N LEU A 67 16.33 33.79 -11.97
CA LEU A 67 15.39 32.67 -12.12
C LEU A 67 14.36 32.66 -10.97
N LYS A 68 13.17 32.13 -11.24
CA LYS A 68 12.04 32.10 -10.30
C LYS A 68 11.39 30.72 -10.25
N ALA A 69 10.57 30.47 -9.22
CA ALA A 69 9.71 29.29 -9.20
C ALA A 69 8.92 29.15 -10.52
N GLY A 70 8.77 27.92 -10.99
CA GLY A 70 8.21 27.61 -12.31
C GLY A 70 9.24 27.47 -13.43
N THR A 71 10.52 27.78 -13.19
CA THR A 71 11.59 27.52 -14.18
C THR A 71 11.71 26.02 -14.45
N ARG A 72 11.64 25.63 -15.73
CA ARG A 72 11.85 24.27 -16.20
C ARG A 72 13.34 23.99 -16.40
N TYR A 73 13.79 22.85 -15.91
CA TYR A 73 15.19 22.45 -15.99
C TYR A 73 15.37 20.93 -16.06
N GLY A 74 16.59 20.53 -16.40
CA GLY A 74 17.11 19.19 -16.21
C GLY A 74 18.63 19.24 -16.13
N PHE A 75 19.26 18.08 -16.01
CA PHE A 75 20.72 17.93 -16.00
C PHE A 75 21.22 17.19 -17.24
N ARG A 76 22.48 17.44 -17.57
CA ARG A 76 23.27 16.62 -18.50
C ARG A 76 24.59 16.31 -17.84
N ALA A 77 25.06 15.07 -17.95
CA ALA A 77 26.32 14.64 -17.33
C ALA A 77 27.25 14.03 -18.37
N ASP A 78 28.53 14.36 -18.30
CA ASP A 78 29.59 13.78 -19.13
C ASP A 78 30.71 13.21 -18.25
N GLY A 79 31.38 12.21 -18.82
CA GLY A 79 32.42 11.44 -18.17
C GLY A 79 32.55 10.06 -18.83
N PRO A 80 33.11 9.08 -18.10
CA PRO A 80 33.33 7.74 -18.61
C PRO A 80 32.03 7.05 -19.08
N TYR A 81 32.08 6.46 -20.27
CA TYR A 81 31.02 5.61 -20.81
C TYR A 81 31.56 4.21 -21.06
N ALA A 82 31.21 3.29 -20.16
CA ALA A 82 31.59 1.88 -20.18
C ALA A 82 30.46 1.07 -19.51
N PRO A 83 29.33 0.83 -20.20
CA PRO A 83 28.15 0.16 -19.62
C PRO A 83 28.44 -1.20 -18.99
N GLU A 84 29.39 -1.95 -19.55
CA GLU A 84 29.89 -3.22 -19.00
C GLU A 84 30.57 -3.06 -17.64
N ARG A 85 30.93 -1.84 -17.25
CA ARG A 85 31.47 -1.47 -15.93
C ARG A 85 30.48 -0.65 -15.09
N GLY A 86 29.22 -0.55 -15.51
CA GLY A 86 28.20 0.25 -14.85
C GLY A 86 28.36 1.77 -15.05
N LEU A 87 29.12 2.22 -16.07
CA LEU A 87 29.34 3.65 -16.33
C LEU A 87 28.53 4.09 -17.56
N TRP A 88 27.55 4.98 -17.36
CA TRP A 88 26.51 5.32 -18.34
C TRP A 88 26.47 6.80 -18.76
N LEU A 89 27.53 7.57 -18.49
CA LEU A 89 27.51 9.01 -18.69
C LEU A 89 27.47 9.37 -20.17
N ASP A 90 26.40 10.07 -20.55
CA ASP A 90 26.11 10.49 -21.91
C ASP A 90 25.46 11.88 -21.89
N PRO A 91 26.17 12.94 -22.33
CA PRO A 91 25.64 14.30 -22.31
C PRO A 91 24.51 14.55 -23.32
N GLU A 92 24.29 13.64 -24.27
CA GLU A 92 23.14 13.70 -25.17
C GLU A 92 21.84 13.34 -24.44
N LYS A 93 21.91 12.61 -23.32
CA LYS A 93 20.73 12.31 -22.50
C LYS A 93 20.39 13.50 -21.61
N LEU A 94 19.15 13.99 -21.71
CA LEU A 94 18.59 14.85 -20.68
C LEU A 94 18.19 13.99 -19.48
N LEU A 95 18.61 14.41 -18.29
CA LEU A 95 18.36 13.73 -17.03
C LEU A 95 17.40 14.57 -16.19
N VAL A 96 16.32 13.98 -15.70
CA VAL A 96 15.47 14.61 -14.69
C VAL A 96 16.22 14.61 -13.35
N ASP A 97 16.00 15.64 -12.56
CA ASP A 97 16.57 15.74 -11.21
C ASP A 97 16.01 14.63 -10.30
N PRO A 98 16.84 13.80 -9.63
CA PRO A 98 16.37 12.85 -8.62
C PRO A 98 15.55 13.50 -7.49
N TYR A 99 15.80 14.79 -7.22
CA TYR A 99 15.11 15.62 -6.24
C TYR A 99 14.02 16.51 -6.87
N ALA A 100 13.57 16.22 -8.10
CA ALA A 100 12.45 16.92 -8.71
C ALA A 100 11.18 16.76 -7.85
N VAL A 101 10.60 17.89 -7.44
CA VAL A 101 9.33 17.95 -6.69
C VAL A 101 8.12 18.11 -7.61
N GLU A 102 8.32 18.71 -8.78
CA GLU A 102 7.29 18.92 -9.80
C GLU A 102 7.90 18.61 -11.16
N ILE A 103 7.10 18.03 -12.07
CA ILE A 103 7.47 17.79 -13.48
C ILE A 103 6.42 18.36 -14.42
N ASP A 104 6.84 18.76 -15.63
CA ASP A 104 5.97 19.49 -16.54
C ASP A 104 4.98 18.63 -17.34
N ARG A 105 5.22 17.32 -17.44
CA ARG A 105 4.39 16.35 -18.14
C ARG A 105 4.67 14.92 -17.65
N PRO A 106 3.78 13.95 -17.89
CA PRO A 106 4.04 12.54 -17.59
C PRO A 106 5.20 11.98 -18.42
N PHE A 107 5.91 10.99 -17.89
CA PHE A 107 6.88 10.25 -18.70
C PHE A 107 6.18 9.43 -19.78
N ALA A 108 6.82 9.34 -20.94
CA ALA A 108 6.40 8.47 -22.03
C ALA A 108 7.59 7.68 -22.53
N TYR A 109 7.44 6.36 -22.65
CA TYR A 109 8.51 5.52 -23.17
C TYR A 109 8.76 5.78 -24.66
N SER A 110 10.02 5.83 -25.02
CA SER A 110 10.51 5.88 -26.40
C SER A 110 11.79 5.04 -26.51
N PRO A 111 11.95 4.22 -27.56
CA PRO A 111 13.19 3.46 -27.78
C PRO A 111 14.45 4.32 -27.79
N GLU A 112 14.35 5.61 -28.15
CA GLU A 112 15.50 6.52 -28.19
C GLU A 112 16.09 6.84 -26.80
N LEU A 113 15.29 6.64 -25.75
CA LEU A 113 15.74 6.76 -24.35
C LEU A 113 16.73 5.64 -23.96
N SER A 114 16.63 4.48 -24.61
CA SER A 114 17.49 3.30 -24.38
C SER A 114 18.72 3.23 -25.28
N ARG A 115 18.84 4.12 -26.28
CA ARG A 115 20.00 4.13 -27.19
C ARG A 115 21.27 4.46 -26.46
N ARG A 116 22.36 3.80 -26.86
CA ARG A 116 23.69 4.03 -26.30
C ARG A 116 24.25 5.38 -26.76
N ARG A 117 25.32 5.81 -26.08
CA ARG A 117 26.03 7.05 -26.38
C ARG A 117 26.48 7.08 -27.84
N GLY A 118 26.09 8.13 -28.56
CA GLY A 118 26.37 8.31 -29.99
C GLY A 118 25.43 7.56 -30.94
N GLU A 119 24.41 6.83 -30.44
CA GLU A 119 23.44 6.12 -31.29
C GLU A 119 22.06 6.80 -31.35
N GLY A 120 21.65 7.51 -30.29
CA GLY A 120 20.27 8.02 -30.14
C GLY A 120 20.09 9.54 -30.22
N GLY A 121 21.18 10.31 -30.16
CA GLY A 121 21.11 11.77 -30.13
C GLY A 121 20.41 12.33 -28.89
N ASP A 122 19.99 13.60 -29.00
CA ASP A 122 19.44 14.37 -27.89
C ASP A 122 18.03 13.90 -27.46
N THR A 123 17.88 13.53 -26.19
CA THR A 123 16.60 13.08 -25.61
C THR A 123 15.77 14.21 -24.98
N ALA A 124 16.20 15.47 -25.04
CA ALA A 124 15.51 16.57 -24.35
C ALA A 124 14.02 16.70 -24.68
N LYS A 125 13.59 16.38 -25.90
CA LYS A 125 12.16 16.44 -26.29
C LYS A 125 11.31 15.30 -25.73
N LEU A 126 11.95 14.22 -25.25
CA LEU A 126 11.30 13.00 -24.78
C LEU A 126 11.17 12.97 -23.25
N VAL A 127 12.08 13.63 -22.54
CA VAL A 127 12.15 13.57 -21.08
C VAL A 127 11.39 14.76 -20.46
N PRO A 128 10.46 14.53 -19.51
CA PRO A 128 9.84 15.59 -18.73
C PRO A 128 10.86 16.52 -18.07
N LYS A 129 10.51 17.79 -17.94
CA LYS A 129 11.36 18.78 -17.28
C LYS A 129 10.98 18.86 -15.81
N ALA A 130 11.98 18.88 -14.94
CA ALA A 130 11.76 19.26 -13.54
C ALA A 130 11.36 20.73 -13.50
N ILE A 131 10.44 21.08 -12.60
CA ILE A 131 10.02 22.46 -12.37
C ILE A 131 10.60 22.90 -11.02
N ALA A 132 11.35 23.99 -11.04
CA ALA A 132 11.88 24.58 -9.82
C ALA A 132 10.72 25.06 -8.95
N TRP A 133 10.52 24.38 -7.83
CA TRP A 133 9.38 24.56 -6.96
C TRP A 133 9.77 25.39 -5.73
N ALA A 134 8.95 26.39 -5.42
CA ALA A 134 9.08 27.13 -4.17
C ALA A 134 8.23 26.42 -3.11
N ALA A 135 8.91 25.82 -2.13
CA ALA A 135 8.23 25.17 -1.03
C ALA A 135 7.30 26.16 -0.30
N PRO A 136 6.04 25.78 -0.04
CA PRO A 136 5.17 26.54 0.85
C PRO A 136 5.68 26.43 2.28
N GLU A 137 5.08 27.21 3.18
CA GLU A 137 5.29 27.00 4.61
C GLU A 137 4.90 25.56 4.98
N PRO A 138 5.74 24.85 5.77
CA PRO A 138 5.46 23.50 6.22
C PRO A 138 4.09 23.42 6.90
N VAL A 139 3.40 22.31 6.73
CA VAL A 139 2.14 22.07 7.45
C VAL A 139 2.40 21.99 8.96
N SER A 140 1.42 22.41 9.76
CA SER A 140 1.49 22.19 11.20
C SER A 140 1.37 20.68 11.46
N MET A 141 2.44 20.08 11.98
CA MET A 141 2.49 18.64 12.20
C MET A 141 1.61 18.25 13.39
N GLY A 142 0.52 17.53 13.11
CA GLY A 142 -0.26 16.81 14.11
C GLY A 142 0.18 15.34 14.20
N SER A 143 -0.30 14.64 15.23
CA SER A 143 -0.24 13.19 15.27
C SER A 143 -0.95 12.58 14.05
N PRO A 144 -0.56 11.37 13.62
CA PRO A 144 -1.31 10.67 12.59
C PRO A 144 -2.77 10.49 13.01
N ILE A 145 -3.70 10.58 12.05
CA ILE A 145 -5.11 10.26 12.29
C ILE A 145 -5.29 8.75 12.48
N PHE A 146 -4.52 7.96 11.73
CA PHE A 146 -4.53 6.52 11.82
C PHE A 146 -3.76 6.03 13.03
N GLU A 147 -4.35 5.09 13.76
CA GLU A 147 -3.69 4.34 14.83
C GLU A 147 -3.71 2.83 14.51
N PRO A 148 -2.65 2.08 14.85
CA PRO A 148 -2.65 0.62 14.72
C PRO A 148 -3.87 -0.02 15.39
N GLY A 149 -4.56 -0.91 14.67
CA GLY A 149 -5.90 -1.41 15.02
C GLY A 149 -7.02 -0.87 14.12
N GLY A 150 -6.76 0.23 13.42
CA GLY A 150 -7.69 0.89 12.52
C GLY A 150 -7.98 0.12 11.22
N PHE A 151 -8.83 0.74 10.39
CA PHE A 151 -9.25 0.23 9.09
C PHE A 151 -8.59 1.03 7.95
N ILE A 152 -7.70 0.39 7.22
CA ILE A 152 -7.02 0.92 6.03
C ILE A 152 -7.84 0.59 4.78
N TYR A 153 -7.98 1.55 3.87
CA TYR A 153 -8.67 1.38 2.60
C TYR A 153 -7.71 1.67 1.44
N GLU A 154 -7.22 0.60 0.81
CA GLU A 154 -6.28 0.67 -0.31
C GLU A 154 -7.02 1.10 -1.59
N LEU A 155 -6.53 2.12 -2.29
CA LEU A 155 -7.18 2.59 -3.51
C LEU A 155 -6.21 3.09 -4.59
N SER A 156 -6.54 2.77 -5.85
CA SER A 156 -5.99 3.47 -7.02
C SER A 156 -6.75 4.78 -7.20
N VAL A 157 -6.03 5.91 -7.14
CA VAL A 157 -6.59 7.26 -7.33
C VAL A 157 -7.42 7.33 -8.61
N ARG A 158 -6.88 6.77 -9.70
CA ARG A 158 -7.52 6.80 -11.00
C ARG A 158 -8.78 5.96 -11.03
N ALA A 159 -8.65 4.66 -10.72
CA ALA A 159 -9.75 3.71 -10.81
C ALA A 159 -10.90 4.05 -9.86
N PHE A 160 -10.59 4.62 -8.69
CA PHE A 160 -11.58 4.92 -7.65
C PHE A 160 -12.65 5.91 -8.12
N THR A 161 -12.32 6.94 -8.91
CA THR A 161 -13.30 7.97 -9.30
C THR A 161 -13.58 8.05 -10.80
N MET A 162 -12.83 7.33 -11.65
CA MET A 162 -12.94 7.44 -13.13
C MET A 162 -14.38 7.26 -13.66
N ARG A 163 -15.15 6.34 -13.07
CA ARG A 163 -16.55 6.06 -13.44
C ARG A 163 -17.57 6.52 -12.39
N HIS A 164 -17.19 7.42 -11.48
CA HIS A 164 -18.10 7.87 -10.43
C HIS A 164 -19.13 8.88 -11.00
N PRO A 165 -20.44 8.58 -10.98
CA PRO A 165 -21.46 9.41 -11.65
C PRO A 165 -21.58 10.82 -11.03
N ASP A 166 -21.45 10.91 -9.71
CA ASP A 166 -21.63 12.17 -8.96
C ASP A 166 -20.36 13.04 -8.81
N ILE A 167 -19.28 12.71 -9.52
CA ILE A 167 -18.04 13.51 -9.56
C ILE A 167 -17.92 14.10 -10.96
N GLU A 168 -17.54 15.38 -11.09
CA GLU A 168 -17.42 16.00 -12.41
C GLU A 168 -16.30 15.37 -13.24
N GLU A 169 -16.56 15.10 -14.51
CA GLU A 169 -15.64 14.41 -15.43
C GLU A 169 -14.22 15.00 -15.43
N LYS A 170 -14.11 16.33 -15.34
CA LYS A 170 -12.84 17.07 -15.35
C LYS A 170 -11.88 16.76 -14.19
N ILE A 171 -12.38 16.22 -13.07
CA ILE A 171 -11.55 15.86 -11.90
C ILE A 171 -11.55 14.35 -11.65
N ARG A 172 -12.32 13.55 -12.40
CA ARG A 172 -12.34 12.10 -12.22
C ARG A 172 -10.95 11.51 -12.46
N GLY A 173 -10.59 10.59 -11.59
CA GLY A 173 -9.31 9.89 -11.60
C GLY A 173 -8.12 10.70 -11.07
N THR A 174 -8.35 11.86 -10.44
CA THR A 174 -7.28 12.67 -9.83
C THR A 174 -7.30 12.62 -8.30
N ILE A 175 -6.18 12.97 -7.67
CA ILE A 175 -6.05 13.06 -6.22
C ILE A 175 -7.08 14.04 -5.64
N GLY A 176 -7.27 15.18 -6.31
CA GLY A 176 -8.27 16.18 -5.92
C GLY A 176 -9.71 15.65 -5.86
N ALA A 177 -10.07 14.63 -6.64
CA ALA A 177 -11.40 14.02 -6.54
C ALA A 177 -11.63 13.24 -5.24
N LEU A 178 -10.58 12.82 -4.53
CA LEU A 178 -10.72 12.19 -3.21
C LEU A 178 -11.21 13.18 -2.14
N ALA A 179 -10.96 14.48 -2.34
CA ALA A 179 -11.51 15.55 -1.50
C ALA A 179 -12.99 15.86 -1.82
N HIS A 180 -13.54 15.31 -2.91
CA HIS A 180 -14.92 15.55 -3.29
C HIS A 180 -15.89 15.03 -2.20
N PRO A 181 -16.96 15.77 -1.84
CA PRO A 181 -17.87 15.36 -0.78
C PRO A 181 -18.45 13.96 -0.95
N THR A 182 -18.65 13.49 -2.18
CA THR A 182 -19.16 12.13 -2.44
C THR A 182 -18.15 11.05 -2.06
N ALA A 183 -16.87 11.21 -2.39
CA ALA A 183 -15.81 10.29 -2.00
C ALA A 183 -15.69 10.24 -0.46
N ILE A 184 -15.64 11.41 0.19
CA ILE A 184 -15.56 11.50 1.66
C ILE A 184 -16.78 10.85 2.33
N ARG A 185 -18.00 11.07 1.80
CA ARG A 185 -19.21 10.43 2.35
C ARG A 185 -19.12 8.90 2.30
N HIS A 186 -18.63 8.34 1.20
CA HIS A 186 -18.42 6.90 1.05
C HIS A 186 -17.42 6.37 2.08
N LEU A 187 -16.22 6.96 2.13
CA LEU A 187 -15.17 6.55 3.07
C LEU A 187 -15.65 6.60 4.53
N LYS A 188 -16.43 7.63 4.89
CA LYS A 188 -17.04 7.73 6.23
C LYS A 188 -18.13 6.69 6.47
N LYS A 189 -18.95 6.38 5.46
CA LYS A 189 -20.03 5.38 5.55
C LYS A 189 -19.47 4.01 5.94
N ILE A 190 -18.39 3.58 5.29
CA ILE A 190 -17.75 2.29 5.57
C ILE A 190 -16.71 2.35 6.70
N GLY A 191 -16.55 3.49 7.37
CA GLY A 191 -15.73 3.62 8.59
C GLY A 191 -14.22 3.60 8.36
N VAL A 192 -13.73 4.04 7.19
CA VAL A 192 -12.30 4.12 6.88
C VAL A 192 -11.58 4.99 7.91
N SER A 193 -10.44 4.50 8.42
CA SER A 193 -9.54 5.24 9.32
C SER A 193 -8.41 5.93 8.55
N ALA A 194 -7.90 5.29 7.50
CA ALA A 194 -6.98 5.92 6.54
C ALA A 194 -7.16 5.34 5.14
N VAL A 195 -6.94 6.19 4.14
CA VAL A 195 -6.75 5.73 2.76
C VAL A 195 -5.26 5.41 2.55
N GLU A 196 -4.98 4.29 1.90
CA GLU A 196 -3.65 3.96 1.38
C GLU A 196 -3.69 4.14 -0.14
N LEU A 197 -3.01 5.17 -0.62
CA LEU A 197 -2.98 5.48 -2.05
C LEU A 197 -1.92 4.59 -2.70
N MET A 198 -2.33 3.81 -3.72
CA MET A 198 -1.39 3.18 -4.65
C MET A 198 -0.43 4.24 -5.25
N PRO A 199 0.74 3.86 -5.80
CA PRO A 199 1.80 4.79 -6.17
C PRO A 199 1.33 6.02 -6.96
N VAL A 200 1.69 7.20 -6.45
CA VAL A 200 1.35 8.50 -7.04
C VAL A 200 2.55 9.28 -7.56
N THR A 201 3.77 8.80 -7.29
CA THR A 201 5.01 9.41 -7.80
C THR A 201 5.15 9.17 -9.29
N ALA A 202 5.76 10.11 -10.02
CA ALA A 202 5.84 10.04 -11.48
C ALA A 202 6.58 8.79 -11.96
N TRP A 203 5.91 8.04 -12.82
CA TRP A 203 6.38 6.77 -13.36
C TRP A 203 6.42 6.80 -14.89
N ILE A 204 7.18 5.88 -15.47
CA ILE A 204 7.20 5.61 -16.91
C ILE A 204 6.57 4.24 -17.19
N ASP A 205 5.87 4.10 -18.31
CA ASP A 205 5.36 2.79 -18.73
C ASP A 205 6.53 1.87 -19.12
N GLU A 206 6.42 0.58 -18.80
CA GLU A 206 7.42 -0.42 -19.15
C GLU A 206 7.55 -0.54 -20.67
N ARG A 207 8.77 -0.84 -21.14
CA ARG A 207 9.13 -0.85 -22.57
C ARG A 207 8.21 -1.68 -23.47
N HIS A 208 7.59 -2.74 -22.95
CA HIS A 208 6.73 -3.65 -23.72
C HIS A 208 5.26 -3.23 -23.75
N LEU A 209 4.80 -2.33 -22.88
CA LEU A 209 3.38 -1.97 -22.79
C LEU A 209 2.90 -1.08 -23.96
N PRO A 210 3.59 0.02 -24.34
CA PRO A 210 3.11 0.88 -25.42
C PRO A 210 2.94 0.16 -26.77
N PRO A 211 3.85 -0.74 -27.21
CA PRO A 211 3.62 -1.56 -28.40
C PRO A 211 2.37 -2.44 -28.36
N LEU A 212 1.87 -2.78 -27.17
CA LEU A 212 0.64 -3.54 -26.95
C LEU A 212 -0.60 -2.65 -26.82
N GLY A 213 -0.44 -1.32 -26.85
CA GLY A 213 -1.53 -0.36 -26.57
C GLY A 213 -1.95 -0.35 -25.10
N LEU A 214 -1.06 -0.79 -24.20
CA LEU A 214 -1.26 -0.83 -22.76
C LEU A 214 -0.43 0.25 -22.06
N SER A 215 -0.72 0.50 -20.79
CA SER A 215 -0.02 1.46 -19.93
C SER A 215 0.04 0.95 -18.51
N ASN A 216 1.05 1.35 -17.73
CA ASN A 216 1.11 1.00 -16.33
C ASN A 216 0.04 1.78 -15.57
N SER A 217 -0.95 1.06 -15.04
CA SER A 217 -2.12 1.59 -14.35
C SER A 217 -1.95 1.66 -12.83
N TRP A 218 -0.99 0.93 -12.28
CA TRP A 218 -0.72 0.90 -10.84
C TRP A 218 0.31 1.94 -10.39
N GLY A 219 1.30 2.25 -11.24
CA GLY A 219 2.34 3.25 -10.98
C GLY A 219 3.61 2.71 -10.31
N TYR A 220 3.76 1.40 -10.08
CA TYR A 220 4.96 0.77 -9.50
C TYR A 220 6.15 0.73 -10.48
N ASN A 221 6.52 1.88 -11.06
CA ASN A 221 7.69 2.02 -11.92
C ASN A 221 8.26 3.46 -11.91
N PRO A 222 8.53 4.04 -10.71
CA PRO A 222 8.83 5.47 -10.58
C PRO A 222 10.16 5.84 -11.24
N VAL A 223 10.24 7.05 -11.77
CA VAL A 223 11.51 7.65 -12.23
C VAL A 223 12.06 8.65 -11.20
N THR A 224 11.15 9.34 -10.53
CA THR A 224 11.45 10.32 -9.48
C THR A 224 10.75 9.95 -8.18
N MET A 225 11.36 10.27 -7.04
CA MET A 225 10.89 9.83 -5.73
C MET A 225 9.96 10.84 -5.01
N MET A 226 9.85 12.06 -5.54
CA MET A 226 9.11 13.16 -4.88
C MET A 226 8.03 13.76 -5.79
N ALA A 227 8.32 13.94 -7.08
CA ALA A 227 7.34 14.48 -8.01
C ALA A 227 6.15 13.53 -8.18
N LEU A 228 4.95 14.09 -8.07
CA LEU A 228 3.70 13.40 -8.34
C LEU A 228 3.50 13.27 -9.85
N ASP A 229 2.85 12.19 -10.30
CA ASP A 229 2.50 12.02 -11.70
C ASP A 229 1.42 13.02 -12.12
N PRO A 230 1.65 13.87 -13.15
CA PRO A 230 0.66 14.86 -13.58
C PRO A 230 -0.67 14.26 -14.07
N ARG A 231 -0.72 12.95 -14.42
CA ARG A 231 -1.97 12.26 -14.75
C ARG A 231 -2.89 12.12 -13.54
N LEU A 232 -2.32 11.96 -12.35
CA LEU A 232 -3.06 11.75 -11.10
C LEU A 232 -3.19 13.04 -10.28
N ALA A 233 -2.20 13.94 -10.36
CA ALA A 233 -2.18 15.17 -9.59
C ALA A 233 -1.85 16.37 -10.51
N PRO A 234 -2.77 16.80 -11.39
CA PRO A 234 -2.52 17.93 -12.29
C PRO A 234 -2.22 19.24 -11.55
N GLY A 235 -2.68 19.40 -10.31
CA GLY A 235 -2.30 20.51 -9.41
C GLY A 235 -1.05 20.25 -8.55
N GLY A 236 -0.32 19.17 -8.80
CA GLY A 236 0.95 18.83 -8.16
C GLY A 236 0.84 18.64 -6.64
N VAL A 237 1.92 18.98 -5.92
CA VAL A 237 2.02 18.84 -4.47
C VAL A 237 0.94 19.65 -3.72
N ALA A 238 0.51 20.77 -4.30
CA ALA A 238 -0.56 21.59 -3.72
C ALA A 238 -1.92 20.86 -3.74
N GLU A 239 -2.22 20.10 -4.78
CA GLU A 239 -3.43 19.28 -4.87
C GLU A 239 -3.42 18.18 -3.80
N LEU A 240 -2.31 17.46 -3.66
CA LEU A 240 -2.15 16.45 -2.60
C LEU A 240 -2.30 17.07 -1.21
N ARG A 241 -1.63 18.19 -0.93
CA ARG A 241 -1.75 18.92 0.34
C ARG A 241 -3.21 19.27 0.67
N SER A 242 -3.95 19.80 -0.31
CA SER A 242 -5.36 20.19 -0.10
C SER A 242 -6.26 18.97 0.13
N THR A 243 -5.99 17.87 -0.56
CA THR A 243 -6.74 16.61 -0.43
C THR A 243 -6.50 15.96 0.92
N VAL A 244 -5.25 15.87 1.36
CA VAL A 244 -4.89 15.38 2.69
C VAL A 244 -5.56 16.23 3.77
N ALA A 245 -5.56 17.56 3.63
CA ALA A 245 -6.23 18.44 4.58
C ALA A 245 -7.75 18.14 4.68
N ALA A 246 -8.43 17.94 3.54
CA ALA A 246 -9.86 17.61 3.51
C ALA A 246 -10.17 16.22 4.12
N LEU A 247 -9.33 15.22 3.84
CA LEU A 247 -9.47 13.89 4.45
C LEU A 247 -9.25 13.95 5.97
N ARG A 248 -8.23 14.69 6.42
CA ARG A 248 -7.97 14.88 7.85
C ARG A 248 -9.12 15.61 8.56
N GLU A 249 -9.72 16.63 7.94
CA GLU A 249 -10.91 17.29 8.47
C GLU A 249 -12.10 16.32 8.61
N ALA A 250 -12.19 15.34 7.71
CA ALA A 250 -13.17 14.26 7.78
C ALA A 250 -12.82 13.16 8.81
N GLY A 251 -11.64 13.24 9.45
CA GLY A 251 -11.14 12.24 10.40
C GLY A 251 -10.53 11.00 9.73
N ILE A 252 -9.99 11.16 8.51
CA ILE A 252 -9.38 10.08 7.71
C ILE A 252 -7.90 10.42 7.47
N GLY A 253 -7.01 9.49 7.81
CA GLY A 253 -5.58 9.61 7.53
C GLY A 253 -5.24 9.33 6.07
N THR A 254 -4.05 9.75 5.61
CA THR A 254 -3.52 9.43 4.29
C THR A 254 -2.16 8.74 4.39
N ILE A 255 -2.07 7.54 3.83
CA ILE A 255 -0.85 6.75 3.70
C ILE A 255 -0.50 6.69 2.21
N LEU A 256 0.78 6.89 1.88
CA LEU A 256 1.26 6.76 0.50
C LEU A 256 2.00 5.44 0.32
N ASP A 257 1.63 4.66 -0.69
CA ASP A 257 2.45 3.57 -1.19
C ASP A 257 3.63 4.13 -1.99
N LEU A 258 4.84 3.83 -1.55
CA LEU A 258 6.08 4.35 -2.13
C LEU A 258 7.02 3.22 -2.53
N VAL A 259 7.58 3.38 -3.73
CA VAL A 259 8.52 2.44 -4.34
C VAL A 259 9.93 3.03 -4.25
N PHE A 260 10.69 2.57 -3.26
CA PHE A 260 12.11 2.93 -3.07
C PHE A 260 13.06 1.77 -3.37
N ASN A 261 12.53 0.66 -3.87
CA ASN A 261 13.29 -0.56 -4.11
C ASN A 261 13.86 -0.63 -5.56
N HIS A 262 13.23 0.01 -6.54
CA HIS A 262 13.66 0.06 -7.95
C HIS A 262 13.26 1.37 -8.65
N THR A 263 13.64 1.51 -9.93
CA THR A 263 13.22 2.63 -10.79
C THR A 263 12.80 2.18 -12.19
N GLY A 264 12.05 3.05 -12.88
CA GLY A 264 11.68 2.94 -14.30
C GLY A 264 12.83 3.04 -15.30
N GLU A 265 14.07 3.18 -14.84
CA GLU A 265 15.25 2.97 -15.69
C GLU A 265 15.49 1.47 -15.99
N SER A 266 14.80 0.55 -15.30
CA SER A 266 14.78 -0.90 -15.55
C SER A 266 16.18 -1.55 -15.65
N ASP A 267 16.34 -2.60 -16.45
CA ASP A 267 17.59 -3.33 -16.67
C ASP A 267 18.59 -2.57 -17.57
N ALA A 268 19.72 -3.19 -17.92
CA ALA A 268 20.75 -2.60 -18.79
C ALA A 268 20.28 -2.28 -20.23
N GLN A 269 19.08 -2.70 -20.64
CA GLN A 269 18.46 -2.30 -21.91
C GLN A 269 17.36 -1.24 -21.71
N GLY A 270 17.07 -0.90 -20.45
CA GLY A 270 16.14 0.16 -20.07
C GLY A 270 16.64 1.58 -20.40
N PRO A 271 15.79 2.58 -20.21
CA PRO A 271 16.09 3.96 -20.56
C PRO A 271 17.10 4.61 -19.60
N THR A 272 17.76 5.67 -20.06
CA THR A 272 18.55 6.57 -19.21
C THR A 272 17.78 7.88 -19.03
N LEU A 273 17.29 8.13 -17.81
CA LEU A 273 16.35 9.19 -17.48
C LEU A 273 16.81 10.08 -16.33
N SER A 274 17.56 9.54 -15.37
CA SER A 274 17.86 10.19 -14.10
C SER A 274 19.14 9.60 -13.48
N MET A 275 18.99 8.76 -12.46
CA MET A 275 20.06 8.23 -11.61
C MET A 275 21.14 7.47 -12.40
N ARG A 276 20.77 6.66 -13.40
CA ARG A 276 21.71 5.91 -14.26
C ARG A 276 22.69 6.83 -14.96
N GLY A 277 22.16 7.90 -15.56
CA GLY A 277 22.95 8.89 -16.30
C GLY A 277 23.79 9.80 -15.41
N LEU A 278 23.45 9.90 -14.11
CA LEU A 278 24.22 10.65 -13.12
C LEU A 278 25.33 9.80 -12.52
N ASP A 279 24.99 8.64 -11.92
CA ASP A 279 25.96 7.75 -11.28
C ASP A 279 25.35 6.36 -10.97
N SER A 280 25.24 5.50 -11.98
CA SER A 280 24.65 4.17 -11.81
C SER A 280 25.26 3.37 -10.64
N LEU A 281 26.59 3.40 -10.47
CA LEU A 281 27.30 2.62 -9.44
C LEU A 281 26.97 3.05 -8.01
N ALA A 282 26.53 4.29 -7.81
CA ALA A 282 26.13 4.80 -6.51
C ALA A 282 24.63 4.62 -6.23
N TYR A 283 23.79 4.78 -7.25
CA TYR A 283 22.33 4.71 -7.07
C TYR A 283 21.79 3.28 -7.12
N TYR A 284 22.43 2.36 -7.84
CA TYR A 284 21.97 0.99 -8.01
C TYR A 284 22.93 -0.04 -7.43
N ARG A 285 22.37 -1.15 -6.94
CA ARG A 285 23.13 -2.31 -6.52
C ARG A 285 23.70 -3.03 -7.73
N HIS A 286 24.94 -3.45 -7.57
CA HIS A 286 25.72 -4.10 -8.62
C HIS A 286 26.41 -5.34 -8.05
N GLN A 287 26.65 -6.34 -8.90
CA GLN A 287 27.37 -7.56 -8.55
C GLN A 287 28.39 -7.95 -9.63
N GLY A 288 29.44 -8.66 -9.21
CA GLY A 288 30.46 -9.27 -10.07
C GLY A 288 31.85 -8.62 -9.95
N ASP A 289 32.89 -9.46 -9.99
CA ASP A 289 34.31 -9.05 -10.01
C ASP A 289 34.83 -8.72 -11.44
N GLY A 290 33.93 -8.76 -12.44
CA GLY A 290 34.18 -8.57 -13.88
C GLY A 290 33.20 -7.57 -14.50
N PRO A 291 32.53 -7.86 -15.65
CA PRO A 291 31.43 -7.04 -16.11
C PRO A 291 30.40 -6.88 -15.00
N VAL A 292 30.06 -5.64 -14.69
CA VAL A 292 29.22 -5.32 -13.55
C VAL A 292 27.76 -5.49 -13.97
N HIS A 293 27.01 -6.31 -13.25
CA HIS A 293 25.60 -6.55 -13.51
C HIS A 293 24.75 -5.86 -12.45
N LEU A 294 23.63 -5.27 -12.86
CA LEU A 294 22.61 -4.78 -11.93
C LEU A 294 22.05 -5.97 -11.13
N VAL A 295 21.97 -5.81 -9.82
CA VAL A 295 21.21 -6.72 -8.96
C VAL A 295 19.72 -6.48 -9.22
N ASN A 296 18.94 -7.56 -9.23
CA ASN A 296 17.50 -7.52 -9.51
C ASN A 296 16.73 -8.31 -8.44
N ASP A 297 16.85 -7.88 -7.18
CA ASP A 297 16.11 -8.45 -6.05
C ASP A 297 14.61 -8.10 -6.08
N THR A 298 14.20 -7.21 -6.99
CA THR A 298 12.84 -6.67 -7.15
C THR A 298 12.07 -7.31 -8.31
N GLY A 299 12.77 -7.88 -9.28
CA GLY A 299 12.16 -8.42 -10.50
C GLY A 299 11.91 -7.40 -11.62
N THR A 300 12.23 -6.13 -11.39
CA THR A 300 11.93 -5.01 -12.33
C THR A 300 13.15 -4.55 -13.15
N GLY A 301 14.30 -5.18 -12.95
CA GLY A 301 15.52 -5.04 -13.74
C GLY A 301 16.66 -4.34 -13.01
N ASN A 302 16.37 -3.61 -11.93
CA ASN A 302 17.37 -2.99 -11.05
C ASN A 302 16.90 -2.99 -9.60
N THR A 303 17.85 -2.76 -8.68
CA THR A 303 17.58 -2.57 -7.26
C THR A 303 18.34 -1.34 -6.77
N LEU A 304 17.67 -0.41 -6.10
CA LEU A 304 18.31 0.78 -5.53
C LEU A 304 19.26 0.40 -4.39
N ALA A 305 20.42 1.07 -4.35
CA ALA A 305 21.44 0.87 -3.33
C ALA A 305 21.09 1.62 -2.04
N CYS A 306 20.07 1.15 -1.32
CA CYS A 306 19.60 1.74 -0.07
C CYS A 306 20.64 1.71 1.07
N ASP A 307 21.78 1.04 0.88
CA ASP A 307 22.96 1.03 1.74
C ASP A 307 24.04 2.05 1.33
N HIS A 308 23.81 2.81 0.26
CA HIS A 308 24.68 3.90 -0.17
C HIS A 308 24.21 5.24 0.43
N PRO A 309 25.09 6.06 1.06
CA PRO A 309 24.69 7.28 1.78
C PRO A 309 23.88 8.29 0.96
N ILE A 310 24.14 8.40 -0.34
CA ILE A 310 23.41 9.34 -1.23
C ILE A 310 21.97 8.87 -1.49
N VAL A 311 21.75 7.55 -1.56
CA VAL A 311 20.42 6.97 -1.71
C VAL A 311 19.68 7.03 -0.38
N GLU A 312 20.35 6.78 0.74
CA GLU A 312 19.78 6.97 2.07
C GLU A 312 19.27 8.41 2.26
N GLU A 313 20.08 9.42 1.91
CA GLU A 313 19.70 10.84 1.97
C GLU A 313 18.48 11.13 1.06
N LEU A 314 18.46 10.58 -0.16
CA LEU A 314 17.33 10.74 -1.09
C LEU A 314 16.03 10.16 -0.53
N VAL A 315 16.06 8.94 0.00
CA VAL A 315 14.86 8.29 0.58
C VAL A 315 14.35 9.09 1.77
N LEU A 316 15.24 9.47 2.70
CA LEU A 316 14.85 10.26 3.86
C LEU A 316 14.28 11.62 3.47
N ASP A 317 14.87 12.29 2.49
CA ASP A 317 14.38 13.58 2.00
C ASP A 317 13.04 13.46 1.29
N ALA A 318 12.79 12.35 0.58
CA ALA A 318 11.51 12.11 -0.08
C ALA A 318 10.39 11.88 0.94
N LEU A 319 10.66 11.09 1.98
CA LEU A 319 9.73 10.89 3.09
C LEU A 319 9.42 12.21 3.83
N ARG A 320 10.47 12.98 4.18
CA ARG A 320 10.31 14.30 4.81
C ARG A 320 9.53 15.26 3.91
N HIS A 321 9.75 15.21 2.59
CA HIS A 321 9.03 16.04 1.63
C HIS A 321 7.52 15.84 1.74
N PHE A 322 7.04 14.59 1.69
CA PHE A 322 5.60 14.32 1.78
C PHE A 322 5.02 14.73 3.14
N VAL A 323 5.71 14.43 4.25
CA VAL A 323 5.22 14.83 5.58
C VAL A 323 5.14 16.35 5.72
N LEU A 324 6.24 17.06 5.45
CA LEU A 324 6.34 18.50 5.72
C LEU A 324 5.49 19.35 4.77
N ASN A 325 5.35 18.93 3.51
CA ASN A 325 4.69 19.76 2.49
C ASN A 325 3.22 19.42 2.30
N THR A 326 2.79 18.19 2.64
CA THR A 326 1.43 17.72 2.38
C THR A 326 0.67 17.27 3.62
N GLY A 327 1.35 16.87 4.69
CA GLY A 327 0.72 16.41 5.94
C GLY A 327 0.28 14.95 5.93
N VAL A 328 0.83 14.15 5.02
CA VAL A 328 0.67 12.69 4.98
C VAL A 328 0.98 12.06 6.34
N ASP A 329 0.18 11.07 6.72
CA ASP A 329 0.20 10.40 8.02
C ASP A 329 1.26 9.29 8.09
N GLY A 330 1.63 8.72 6.94
CA GLY A 330 2.62 7.66 6.86
C GLY A 330 2.76 7.04 5.48
N PHE A 331 3.42 5.89 5.44
CA PHE A 331 3.87 5.25 4.21
C PHE A 331 3.69 3.74 4.26
N ARG A 332 3.31 3.16 3.12
CA ARG A 332 3.47 1.74 2.81
C ARG A 332 4.64 1.58 1.85
N PHE A 333 5.54 0.66 2.15
CA PHE A 333 6.75 0.44 1.38
C PHE A 333 6.61 -0.84 0.56
N ASP A 334 6.57 -0.67 -0.75
CA ASP A 334 6.65 -1.75 -1.73
C ASP A 334 8.00 -2.49 -1.63
N LEU A 335 7.96 -3.82 -1.70
CA LEU A 335 9.11 -4.72 -1.58
C LEU A 335 10.12 -4.23 -0.53
N ALA A 336 9.61 -3.97 0.68
CA ALA A 336 10.30 -3.23 1.72
C ALA A 336 11.67 -3.80 2.14
N PRO A 337 11.99 -5.11 2.02
CA PRO A 337 13.29 -5.60 2.49
C PRO A 337 14.46 -4.93 1.77
N VAL A 338 14.29 -4.39 0.56
CA VAL A 338 15.34 -3.62 -0.12
C VAL A 338 15.83 -2.43 0.71
N LEU A 339 14.96 -1.79 1.50
CA LEU A 339 15.35 -0.70 2.41
C LEU A 339 16.34 -1.15 3.51
N GLY A 340 16.34 -2.44 3.82
CA GLY A 340 17.24 -3.06 4.81
C GLY A 340 18.32 -3.94 4.19
N ARG A 341 18.46 -3.98 2.85
CA ARG A 341 19.47 -4.82 2.19
C ARG A 341 20.86 -4.21 2.34
N THR A 342 21.78 -5.04 2.81
CA THR A 342 23.22 -4.79 2.88
C THR A 342 23.96 -5.75 1.95
N ALA A 343 25.29 -5.77 1.98
CA ALA A 343 26.08 -6.79 1.28
C ALA A 343 25.74 -8.23 1.73
N ASP A 344 25.32 -8.43 2.98
CA ASP A 344 25.03 -9.75 3.58
C ASP A 344 23.54 -10.13 3.54
N GLY A 345 22.70 -9.35 2.85
CA GLY A 345 21.25 -9.52 2.80
C GLY A 345 20.50 -8.54 3.73
N PHE A 346 19.24 -8.85 4.04
CA PHE A 346 18.41 -8.01 4.89
C PHE A 346 18.91 -7.95 6.33
N ASP A 347 19.14 -6.74 6.83
CA ASP A 347 19.36 -6.47 8.25
C ASP A 347 18.34 -5.44 8.74
N ARG A 348 17.54 -5.82 9.74
CA ARG A 348 16.62 -4.91 10.44
C ARG A 348 17.32 -3.73 11.14
N LYS A 349 18.64 -3.79 11.31
CA LYS A 349 19.47 -2.70 11.85
C LYS A 349 20.22 -1.94 10.75
N ALA A 350 19.87 -2.14 9.48
CA ALA A 350 20.42 -1.35 8.39
C ALA A 350 20.28 0.16 8.66
N ASN A 351 21.27 0.92 8.22
CA ASN A 351 21.38 2.35 8.51
C ASN A 351 20.13 3.13 8.10
N LEU A 352 19.57 2.87 6.91
CA LEU A 352 18.36 3.53 6.44
C LEU A 352 17.16 3.30 7.35
N LEU A 353 16.90 2.05 7.77
CA LEU A 353 15.80 1.73 8.69
C LEU A 353 15.98 2.42 10.04
N LEU A 354 17.20 2.45 10.59
CA LEU A 354 17.51 3.18 11.81
C LEU A 354 17.37 4.70 11.62
N ALA A 355 17.74 5.23 10.46
CA ALA A 355 17.64 6.64 10.16
C ALA A 355 16.18 7.10 10.06
N ILE A 356 15.32 6.31 9.40
CA ILE A 356 13.87 6.54 9.36
C ILE A 356 13.30 6.57 10.77
N HIS A 357 13.65 5.58 11.60
CA HIS A 357 13.16 5.48 12.98
C HIS A 357 13.60 6.66 13.87
N ASN A 358 14.84 7.11 13.73
CA ASN A 358 15.40 8.18 14.56
C ASN A 358 15.13 9.59 14.02
N ASP A 359 14.52 9.71 12.84
CA ASP A 359 14.28 11.00 12.22
C ASP A 359 13.20 11.81 12.97
N PRO A 360 13.46 13.08 13.31
CA PRO A 360 12.53 13.89 14.10
C PRO A 360 11.20 14.21 13.40
N VAL A 361 11.13 14.10 12.06
CA VAL A 361 9.92 14.27 11.26
C VAL A 361 9.19 12.94 11.06
N LEU A 362 9.93 11.84 10.90
CA LEU A 362 9.37 10.54 10.50
C LEU A 362 9.03 9.60 11.67
N LYS A 363 9.71 9.71 12.81
CA LYS A 363 9.61 8.76 13.94
C LYS A 363 8.19 8.48 14.46
N ASP A 364 7.29 9.46 14.30
CA ASP A 364 5.90 9.40 14.78
C ASP A 364 4.91 9.18 13.62
N ARG A 365 5.38 8.82 12.42
CA ARG A 365 4.53 8.51 11.26
C ARG A 365 4.26 7.02 11.15
N VAL A 366 3.18 6.68 10.48
CA VAL A 366 2.80 5.28 10.24
C VAL A 366 3.77 4.67 9.21
N MET A 367 4.36 3.52 9.51
CA MET A 367 5.23 2.79 8.61
C MET A 367 4.66 1.40 8.38
N ILE A 368 4.39 1.03 7.13
CA ILE A 368 3.85 -0.28 6.74
C ILE A 368 4.82 -0.89 5.74
N ALA A 369 5.28 -2.12 5.99
CA ALA A 369 6.11 -2.86 5.05
C ALA A 369 5.26 -3.88 4.28
N GLU A 370 5.53 -4.03 2.99
CA GLU A 370 5.41 -5.32 2.31
C GLU A 370 6.67 -6.13 2.66
N PRO A 371 6.60 -7.12 3.57
CA PRO A 371 7.77 -7.69 4.20
C PRO A 371 8.39 -8.82 3.37
N TRP A 372 8.41 -8.67 2.05
CA TRP A 372 9.07 -9.61 1.15
C TRP A 372 9.59 -8.91 -0.10
N ASP A 373 10.61 -9.50 -0.72
CA ASP A 373 10.99 -9.26 -2.11
C ASP A 373 11.36 -10.60 -2.76
N ILE A 374 11.69 -10.60 -4.06
CA ILE A 374 12.01 -11.85 -4.78
C ILE A 374 13.49 -12.24 -4.73
N GLY A 375 14.32 -11.41 -4.11
CA GLY A 375 15.75 -11.66 -3.94
C GLY A 375 16.03 -12.81 -2.98
N HIS A 376 17.27 -13.31 -2.98
CA HIS A 376 17.66 -14.36 -2.03
C HIS A 376 17.46 -13.88 -0.58
N GLY A 377 16.77 -14.68 0.23
CA GLY A 377 16.40 -14.34 1.61
C GLY A 377 15.37 -13.19 1.71
N GLY A 378 14.59 -12.94 0.65
CA GLY A 378 13.65 -11.83 0.59
C GLY A 378 12.45 -11.90 1.54
N TYR A 379 12.01 -13.10 1.96
CA TYR A 379 10.85 -13.24 2.87
C TYR A 379 11.21 -12.84 4.31
N GLN A 380 10.64 -11.72 4.80
CA GLN A 380 10.99 -11.06 6.05
C GLN A 380 9.79 -10.74 6.94
N LEU A 381 8.66 -11.43 6.75
CA LEU A 381 7.49 -11.28 7.62
C LEU A 381 7.86 -11.53 9.09
N GLY A 382 7.59 -10.54 9.94
CA GLY A 382 7.91 -10.51 11.37
C GLY A 382 9.33 -10.04 11.70
N ASN A 383 10.17 -9.74 10.70
CA ASN A 383 11.57 -9.39 10.91
C ASN A 383 11.88 -7.89 10.85
N PHE A 384 10.93 -7.03 10.47
CA PHE A 384 11.11 -5.58 10.45
C PHE A 384 11.20 -4.97 11.87
N PRO A 385 11.82 -3.77 12.01
CA PRO A 385 11.81 -3.00 13.26
C PRO A 385 10.40 -2.86 13.84
N ASN A 386 10.27 -2.89 15.16
CA ASN A 386 8.99 -3.02 15.89
C ASN A 386 7.98 -1.90 15.60
N GLU A 387 8.43 -0.80 15.02
CA GLU A 387 7.62 0.37 14.67
C GLU A 387 6.89 0.20 13.34
N PHE A 388 7.32 -0.74 12.51
CA PHE A 388 6.64 -1.07 11.26
C PHE A 388 5.46 -1.99 11.53
N LEU A 389 4.33 -1.67 10.92
CA LEU A 389 3.29 -2.63 10.62
C LEU A 389 3.72 -3.44 9.39
N GLU A 390 3.20 -4.64 9.24
CA GLU A 390 3.58 -5.55 8.16
C GLU A 390 2.33 -6.14 7.52
N TRP A 391 2.21 -6.05 6.19
CA TRP A 391 1.24 -6.83 5.42
C TRP A 391 1.41 -8.32 5.73
N ASN A 392 0.32 -8.97 6.12
CA ASN A 392 0.35 -10.37 6.56
C ASN A 392 -0.23 -11.32 5.48
N ASP A 393 0.63 -11.82 4.61
CA ASP A 393 0.28 -12.81 3.59
C ASP A 393 -0.19 -14.14 4.20
N LYS A 394 0.37 -14.55 5.35
CA LYS A 394 -0.12 -15.73 6.08
C LYS A 394 -1.57 -15.58 6.54
N TYR A 395 -1.98 -14.38 6.96
CA TYR A 395 -3.38 -14.09 7.25
C TYR A 395 -4.23 -14.29 5.98
N ARG A 396 -3.85 -13.63 4.88
CA ARG A 396 -4.54 -13.72 3.59
C ARG A 396 -4.73 -15.19 3.18
N ASP A 397 -3.65 -15.95 3.18
CA ASP A 397 -3.63 -17.32 2.65
C ASP A 397 -4.40 -18.29 3.54
N ASP A 398 -4.24 -18.22 4.86
CA ASP A 398 -4.94 -19.14 5.77
C ASP A 398 -6.44 -18.87 5.84
N ILE A 399 -6.88 -17.61 5.79
CA ILE A 399 -8.31 -17.30 5.73
C ILE A 399 -8.91 -17.76 4.40
N ARG A 400 -8.21 -17.52 3.27
CA ARG A 400 -8.63 -18.03 1.97
C ARG A 400 -8.75 -19.56 1.99
N ARG A 401 -7.78 -20.28 2.54
CA ARG A 401 -7.80 -21.75 2.64
C ARG A 401 -8.91 -22.27 3.55
N PHE A 402 -9.17 -21.63 4.69
CA PHE A 402 -10.29 -21.99 5.57
C PHE A 402 -11.62 -21.92 4.81
N TRP A 403 -11.88 -20.80 4.12
CA TRP A 403 -13.10 -20.63 3.35
C TRP A 403 -13.10 -21.45 2.04
N ARG A 404 -12.00 -21.65 1.34
CA ARG A 404 -11.95 -22.61 0.22
C ARG A 404 -12.36 -24.00 0.66
N GLY A 405 -12.03 -24.32 1.91
CA GLY A 405 -12.43 -25.54 2.57
C GLY A 405 -11.31 -26.54 2.71
N ASP A 406 -10.07 -26.07 2.79
CA ASP A 406 -8.93 -26.89 3.13
C ASP A 406 -9.11 -27.46 4.55
N HIS A 407 -8.56 -28.65 4.77
CA HIS A 407 -8.69 -29.36 6.03
C HIS A 407 -7.71 -28.86 7.11
N GLY A 408 -8.06 -29.03 8.39
CA GLY A 408 -7.18 -28.72 9.52
C GLY A 408 -6.96 -27.21 9.76
N MET A 409 -7.80 -26.34 9.21
CA MET A 409 -7.56 -24.88 9.20
C MET A 409 -8.02 -24.12 10.45
N VAL A 410 -8.73 -24.77 11.39
CA VAL A 410 -9.34 -24.07 12.54
C VAL A 410 -8.30 -23.45 13.49
N GLY A 411 -7.18 -24.14 13.74
CA GLY A 411 -6.09 -23.57 14.54
C GLY A 411 -5.43 -22.36 13.87
N ALA A 412 -5.22 -22.43 12.55
CA ALA A 412 -4.70 -21.30 11.77
C ALA A 412 -5.68 -20.12 11.81
N LEU A 413 -6.99 -20.36 11.56
CA LEU A 413 -8.05 -19.36 11.66
C LEU A 413 -8.03 -18.64 13.02
N ALA A 414 -8.03 -19.38 14.12
CA ALA A 414 -7.98 -18.79 15.47
C ALA A 414 -6.73 -17.93 15.67
N THR A 415 -5.58 -18.43 15.21
CA THR A 415 -4.30 -17.69 15.29
C THR A 415 -4.34 -16.39 14.48
N ARG A 416 -4.91 -16.42 13.27
CA ARG A 416 -5.08 -15.24 12.41
C ARG A 416 -6.05 -14.22 13.02
N LEU A 417 -7.22 -14.66 13.50
CA LEU A 417 -8.21 -13.82 14.18
C LEU A 417 -7.65 -13.14 15.44
N ALA A 418 -6.71 -13.80 16.14
CA ALA A 418 -6.07 -13.31 17.36
C ALA A 418 -4.88 -12.37 17.13
N GLY A 419 -4.59 -11.98 15.88
CA GLY A 419 -3.49 -11.06 15.54
C GLY A 419 -2.16 -11.75 15.27
N SER A 420 -2.13 -13.03 14.88
CA SER A 420 -0.95 -13.74 14.37
C SER A 420 0.26 -13.74 15.31
N SER A 421 0.04 -14.19 16.56
CA SER A 421 1.11 -14.26 17.56
C SER A 421 2.27 -15.18 17.19
N ASP A 422 2.04 -16.20 16.37
CA ASP A 422 3.09 -17.08 15.85
C ASP A 422 4.11 -16.37 14.95
N VAL A 423 3.74 -15.19 14.41
CA VAL A 423 4.62 -14.35 13.59
C VAL A 423 5.18 -13.20 14.43
N PHE A 424 4.32 -12.52 15.19
CA PHE A 424 4.64 -11.20 15.76
C PHE A 424 4.94 -11.20 17.26
N ARG A 425 4.75 -12.31 17.98
CA ARG A 425 4.98 -12.36 19.45
C ARG A 425 6.44 -12.58 19.83
N ASP A 426 7.28 -12.94 18.86
CA ASP A 426 8.71 -13.09 19.10
C ASP A 426 9.31 -11.80 19.72
N ARG A 427 10.37 -11.97 20.52
CA ARG A 427 11.19 -10.86 21.07
C ARG A 427 10.50 -10.00 22.14
N ASN A 428 9.66 -10.60 22.99
CA ASN A 428 8.94 -9.94 24.10
C ASN A 428 7.90 -8.90 23.64
N ALA A 429 7.46 -8.96 22.38
CA ALA A 429 6.41 -8.09 21.87
C ALA A 429 5.07 -8.42 22.57
N LEU A 430 4.41 -7.38 23.09
CA LEU A 430 3.09 -7.50 23.72
C LEU A 430 1.95 -7.17 22.75
N ARG A 431 2.28 -6.62 21.58
CA ARG A 431 1.33 -6.16 20.56
C ARG A 431 1.64 -6.76 19.21
N SER A 432 0.60 -7.10 18.48
CA SER A 432 0.68 -7.44 17.06
C SER A 432 0.94 -6.21 16.21
N ARG A 433 1.63 -6.42 15.11
CA ARG A 433 1.94 -5.43 14.07
C ARG A 433 1.33 -5.82 12.71
N SER A 434 0.43 -6.80 12.73
CA SER A 434 -0.22 -7.34 11.54
C SER A 434 -1.13 -6.31 10.87
N VAL A 435 -1.01 -6.17 9.57
CA VAL A 435 -2.06 -5.65 8.69
C VAL A 435 -2.73 -6.84 8.03
N ASN A 436 -3.94 -7.15 8.49
CA ASN A 436 -4.74 -8.27 8.00
C ASN A 436 -5.49 -7.86 6.73
N PHE A 437 -5.44 -8.67 5.68
CA PHE A 437 -6.17 -8.42 4.44
C PHE A 437 -6.54 -9.73 3.74
N ILE A 438 -7.60 -9.72 2.92
CA ILE A 438 -8.05 -10.90 2.17
C ILE A 438 -7.70 -10.79 0.69
N ALA A 439 -7.79 -9.59 0.13
CA ALA A 439 -7.41 -9.24 -1.22
C ALA A 439 -6.70 -7.88 -1.17
N ALA A 440 -5.83 -7.65 -2.16
CA ALA A 440 -5.05 -6.44 -2.34
C ALA A 440 -5.14 -6.04 -3.83
N HIS A 441 -4.40 -5.02 -4.25
CA HIS A 441 -4.24 -4.71 -5.67
C HIS A 441 -3.56 -5.87 -6.45
N ASP A 442 -2.61 -6.57 -5.81
CA ASP A 442 -1.98 -7.78 -6.34
C ASP A 442 -2.83 -9.03 -6.03
N GLY A 443 -3.06 -9.86 -7.05
CA GLY A 443 -3.94 -11.01 -7.01
C GLY A 443 -5.38 -10.71 -7.40
N ALA A 444 -6.26 -11.67 -7.11
CA ALA A 444 -7.68 -11.54 -7.42
C ALA A 444 -8.38 -10.59 -6.42
N THR A 445 -9.39 -9.86 -6.93
CA THR A 445 -10.37 -9.15 -6.11
C THR A 445 -11.13 -10.11 -5.19
N LEU A 446 -11.74 -9.62 -4.11
CA LEU A 446 -12.49 -10.48 -3.19
C LEU A 446 -13.62 -11.22 -3.89
N ALA A 447 -14.33 -10.57 -4.82
CA ALA A 447 -15.39 -11.21 -5.60
C ALA A 447 -14.84 -12.24 -6.60
N ASP A 448 -13.66 -12.01 -7.16
CA ASP A 448 -13.04 -12.95 -8.10
C ASP A 448 -12.49 -14.19 -7.39
N LEU A 449 -12.08 -14.09 -6.12
CA LEU A 449 -11.66 -15.25 -5.32
C LEU A 449 -12.73 -16.35 -5.22
N VAL A 450 -14.01 -15.96 -5.26
CA VAL A 450 -15.15 -16.88 -5.16
C VAL A 450 -15.78 -17.20 -6.52
N SER A 451 -15.22 -16.65 -7.60
CA SER A 451 -15.74 -16.74 -8.97
C SER A 451 -14.79 -17.39 -9.97
N TYR A 452 -13.49 -17.46 -9.67
CA TYR A 452 -12.47 -17.98 -10.57
C TYR A 452 -11.51 -18.93 -9.84
N GLU A 453 -11.22 -20.07 -10.44
CA GLU A 453 -10.20 -21.01 -9.97
C GLU A 453 -8.85 -20.77 -10.65
N ARG A 454 -8.87 -20.19 -11.86
CA ARG A 454 -7.67 -19.86 -12.64
C ARG A 454 -7.63 -18.37 -12.94
N LYS A 455 -6.42 -17.86 -13.18
CA LYS A 455 -6.19 -16.50 -13.66
C LYS A 455 -6.56 -16.34 -15.14
N HIS A 456 -7.09 -15.18 -15.49
CA HIS A 456 -7.47 -14.77 -16.86
C HIS A 456 -6.80 -13.44 -17.20
N ASN A 457 -5.47 -13.48 -17.33
CA ASN A 457 -4.63 -12.29 -17.56
C ASN A 457 -4.36 -12.04 -19.06
N GLU A 458 -5.11 -12.67 -19.97
CA GLU A 458 -4.89 -12.56 -21.42
C GLU A 458 -4.85 -11.11 -21.90
N ALA A 459 -5.64 -10.23 -21.26
CA ALA A 459 -5.69 -8.79 -21.56
C ALA A 459 -4.35 -8.07 -21.35
N ASN A 460 -3.43 -8.63 -20.56
CA ASN A 460 -2.10 -8.06 -20.31
C ASN A 460 -1.12 -8.29 -21.48
N GLY A 461 -1.49 -9.12 -22.47
CA GLY A 461 -0.67 -9.35 -23.67
C GLY A 461 0.50 -10.31 -23.47
N GLU A 462 0.62 -10.94 -22.31
CA GLU A 462 1.73 -11.85 -21.95
C GLU A 462 1.35 -13.34 -22.06
N GLN A 463 0.26 -13.65 -22.78
CA GLN A 463 -0.27 -15.01 -22.96
C GLN A 463 -0.57 -15.71 -21.63
N ASN A 464 -1.13 -14.95 -20.67
CA ASN A 464 -1.52 -15.42 -19.35
C ASN A 464 -0.36 -16.00 -18.49
N ARG A 465 0.90 -15.64 -18.80
CA ARG A 465 2.08 -16.09 -18.04
C ARG A 465 2.30 -15.29 -16.77
N ASP A 466 1.94 -14.01 -16.79
CA ASP A 466 2.08 -13.07 -15.69
C ASP A 466 1.05 -13.33 -14.58
N GLY A 467 1.29 -12.83 -13.37
CA GLY A 467 0.45 -13.04 -12.20
C GLY A 467 0.67 -14.38 -11.48
N HIS A 468 0.31 -14.43 -10.20
CA HIS A 468 0.54 -15.60 -9.35
C HIS A 468 -0.36 -16.78 -9.77
N ASN A 469 0.15 -18.02 -9.75
CA ASN A 469 -0.61 -19.19 -10.21
C ASN A 469 -1.56 -19.75 -9.13
N GLU A 470 -1.16 -19.73 -7.86
CA GLU A 470 -1.96 -20.28 -6.74
C GLU A 470 -2.72 -19.17 -6.00
N ASN A 471 -3.94 -18.88 -6.42
CA ASN A 471 -4.73 -17.79 -5.82
C ASN A 471 -5.41 -18.16 -4.51
N LEU A 472 -5.44 -19.46 -4.17
CA LEU A 472 -6.26 -20.01 -3.09
C LEU A 472 -7.76 -19.68 -3.26
N SER A 473 -8.21 -19.61 -4.52
CA SER A 473 -9.56 -19.25 -4.93
C SER A 473 -10.41 -20.48 -5.28
N TRP A 474 -11.73 -20.30 -5.42
CA TRP A 474 -12.68 -21.32 -5.83
C TRP A 474 -13.85 -20.69 -6.57
N ASN A 475 -14.34 -21.31 -7.65
CA ASN A 475 -15.33 -20.67 -8.53
C ASN A 475 -16.80 -21.01 -8.21
N ASN A 476 -17.03 -21.75 -7.12
CA ASN A 476 -18.35 -22.28 -6.73
C ASN A 476 -19.00 -23.20 -7.79
N GLY A 477 -18.21 -23.81 -8.67
CA GLY A 477 -18.63 -24.82 -9.66
C GLY A 477 -18.67 -24.35 -11.11
N VAL A 478 -18.64 -23.04 -11.35
CA VAL A 478 -18.62 -22.44 -12.70
C VAL A 478 -17.53 -21.38 -12.76
N GLU A 479 -16.65 -21.43 -13.75
CA GLU A 479 -15.60 -20.42 -13.93
C GLU A 479 -16.17 -19.11 -14.46
N GLY A 480 -15.98 -18.00 -13.74
CA GLY A 480 -16.40 -16.66 -14.15
C GLY A 480 -17.88 -16.37 -13.94
N GLU A 481 -18.42 -15.42 -14.72
CA GLU A 481 -19.83 -14.98 -14.63
C GLU A 481 -20.81 -16.15 -14.85
N THR A 482 -21.93 -16.12 -14.14
CA THR A 482 -22.97 -17.16 -14.22
C THR A 482 -24.36 -16.58 -13.92
N ASP A 483 -25.36 -17.08 -14.64
CA ASP A 483 -26.78 -16.78 -14.41
C ASP A 483 -27.44 -17.78 -13.45
N ASP A 484 -26.71 -18.79 -12.97
CA ASP A 484 -27.24 -19.77 -12.02
C ASP A 484 -27.48 -19.09 -10.64
N PRO A 485 -28.75 -18.94 -10.21
CA PRO A 485 -29.08 -18.24 -8.98
C PRO A 485 -28.55 -18.96 -7.73
N GLN A 486 -28.35 -20.27 -7.79
CA GLN A 486 -27.80 -21.05 -6.68
C GLN A 486 -26.31 -20.75 -6.51
N ILE A 487 -25.54 -20.71 -7.60
CA ILE A 487 -24.10 -20.38 -7.56
C ILE A 487 -23.91 -18.90 -7.18
N ALA A 488 -24.70 -18.00 -7.76
CA ALA A 488 -24.66 -16.58 -7.40
C ALA A 488 -24.96 -16.36 -5.91
N GLY A 489 -25.93 -17.10 -5.35
CA GLY A 489 -26.22 -17.11 -3.92
C GLY A 489 -25.04 -17.58 -3.06
N GLN A 490 -24.40 -18.69 -3.44
CA GLN A 490 -23.21 -19.22 -2.74
C GLN A 490 -22.06 -18.22 -2.74
N ARG A 491 -21.78 -17.58 -3.88
CA ARG A 491 -20.73 -16.55 -4.01
C ARG A 491 -21.00 -15.33 -3.13
N ARG A 492 -22.26 -14.85 -3.08
CA ARG A 492 -22.65 -13.77 -2.18
C ARG A 492 -22.41 -14.13 -0.71
N ASN A 493 -22.75 -15.36 -0.31
CA ASN A 493 -22.52 -15.83 1.06
C ASN A 493 -21.03 -15.93 1.37
N ASP A 494 -20.22 -16.52 0.48
CA ASP A 494 -18.77 -16.62 0.65
C ASP A 494 -18.10 -15.23 0.73
N ALA A 495 -18.51 -14.28 -0.11
CA ALA A 495 -17.99 -12.91 -0.08
C ALA A 495 -18.32 -12.22 1.26
N ARG A 496 -19.57 -12.34 1.74
CA ARG A 496 -19.98 -11.82 3.06
C ARG A 496 -19.21 -12.49 4.19
N ALA A 497 -18.95 -13.79 4.11
CA ALA A 497 -18.18 -14.53 5.10
C ALA A 497 -16.71 -14.09 5.16
N LEU A 498 -16.06 -13.88 4.00
CA LEU A 498 -14.70 -13.34 3.92
C LEU A 498 -14.63 -11.93 4.52
N LEU A 499 -15.55 -11.04 4.15
CA LEU A 499 -15.65 -9.68 4.71
C LEU A 499 -15.89 -9.72 6.22
N ALA A 500 -16.85 -10.53 6.68
CA ALA A 500 -17.13 -10.68 8.11
C ALA A 500 -15.91 -11.20 8.88
N THR A 501 -15.15 -12.14 8.32
CA THR A 501 -13.90 -12.64 8.92
C THR A 501 -12.87 -11.54 9.09
N LEU A 502 -12.67 -10.73 8.04
CA LEU A 502 -11.76 -9.58 8.08
C LEU A 502 -12.15 -8.61 9.20
N PHE A 503 -13.40 -8.17 9.24
CA PHE A 503 -13.87 -7.20 10.24
C PHE A 503 -13.89 -7.78 11.67
N ALA A 504 -14.04 -9.10 11.82
CA ALA A 504 -13.93 -9.82 13.09
C ALA A 504 -12.49 -10.03 13.58
N SER A 505 -11.48 -9.70 12.77
CA SER A 505 -10.09 -9.97 13.11
C SER A 505 -9.50 -8.90 14.02
N ARG A 506 -8.73 -9.31 15.02
CA ARG A 506 -8.06 -8.41 15.95
C ARG A 506 -6.87 -7.71 15.28
N GLY A 507 -6.64 -6.44 15.59
CA GLY A 507 -5.54 -5.62 15.05
C GLY A 507 -5.91 -4.90 13.76
N THR A 508 -4.93 -4.32 13.06
CA THR A 508 -5.18 -3.53 11.84
C THR A 508 -5.78 -4.39 10.73
N ILE A 509 -6.79 -3.87 10.04
CA ILE A 509 -7.39 -4.50 8.86
C ILE A 509 -7.25 -3.60 7.64
N MET A 510 -7.16 -4.21 6.45
CA MET A 510 -7.13 -3.52 5.17
C MET A 510 -8.13 -4.13 4.19
N LEU A 511 -8.86 -3.27 3.48
CA LEU A 511 -9.77 -3.65 2.38
C LEU A 511 -9.40 -2.85 1.12
N THR A 512 -9.37 -3.51 -0.03
CA THR A 512 -9.14 -2.85 -1.32
C THR A 512 -10.42 -2.23 -1.84
N ALA A 513 -10.29 -1.05 -2.44
CA ALA A 513 -11.43 -0.31 -2.92
C ALA A 513 -12.28 -1.07 -3.94
N GLY A 514 -13.59 -1.09 -3.68
CA GLY A 514 -14.59 -1.77 -4.47
C GLY A 514 -14.90 -3.20 -4.01
N ASP A 515 -14.08 -3.83 -3.18
CA ASP A 515 -14.41 -5.15 -2.61
C ASP A 515 -15.65 -5.08 -1.71
N GLU A 516 -15.93 -3.91 -1.13
CA GLU A 516 -17.14 -3.69 -0.31
C GLU A 516 -18.45 -3.80 -1.10
N PHE A 517 -18.40 -3.74 -2.43
CA PHE A 517 -19.58 -3.84 -3.28
C PHE A 517 -19.41 -4.82 -4.45
N GLY A 518 -18.41 -5.70 -4.36
CA GLY A 518 -18.20 -6.79 -5.31
C GLY A 518 -17.50 -6.40 -6.60
N ARG A 519 -16.48 -5.52 -6.53
CA ARG A 519 -15.60 -5.23 -7.68
C ARG A 519 -15.03 -6.53 -8.24
N THR A 520 -14.98 -6.61 -9.57
CA THR A 520 -14.36 -7.70 -10.32
C THR A 520 -13.34 -7.13 -11.29
N GLN A 521 -12.26 -7.87 -11.52
CA GLN A 521 -11.29 -7.72 -12.61
C GLN A 521 -11.47 -8.82 -13.66
N ARG A 522 -12.62 -9.51 -13.65
CA ARG A 522 -12.98 -10.59 -14.58
C ARG A 522 -11.99 -11.76 -14.55
N GLY A 523 -11.48 -12.07 -13.37
CA GLY A 523 -10.50 -13.14 -13.16
C GLY A 523 -9.06 -12.75 -13.52
N ASN A 524 -8.80 -11.51 -13.97
CA ASN A 524 -7.45 -11.01 -14.08
C ASN A 524 -6.89 -10.75 -12.67
N ASN A 525 -5.86 -11.50 -12.28
CA ASN A 525 -5.25 -11.41 -10.95
C ASN A 525 -3.95 -10.59 -10.93
N ASN A 526 -3.66 -9.87 -12.01
CA ASN A 526 -2.48 -9.04 -12.17
C ASN A 526 -2.80 -7.87 -13.10
N ALA A 527 -3.84 -7.09 -12.79
CA ALA A 527 -4.36 -6.07 -13.69
C ALA A 527 -3.49 -4.79 -13.76
N TYR A 528 -2.16 -4.91 -13.59
CA TYR A 528 -1.22 -3.80 -13.53
C TYR A 528 -1.20 -2.94 -14.80
N ALA A 529 -1.43 -3.55 -15.96
CA ALA A 529 -1.41 -2.89 -17.26
C ALA A 529 -2.80 -2.45 -17.76
N GLN A 530 -3.84 -2.53 -16.91
CA GLN A 530 -5.24 -2.36 -17.31
C GLN A 530 -5.84 -1.05 -16.81
N ASP A 531 -5.51 0.07 -17.46
CA ASP A 531 -6.17 1.36 -17.21
C ASP A 531 -7.48 1.48 -18.02
N ASN A 532 -8.49 0.70 -17.63
CA ASN A 532 -9.77 0.63 -18.33
C ASN A 532 -10.87 0.05 -17.43
N ALA A 533 -12.01 -0.31 -18.02
CA ALA A 533 -13.17 -0.85 -17.31
C ALA A 533 -12.93 -2.17 -16.54
N ILE A 534 -11.80 -2.86 -16.75
CA ILE A 534 -11.38 -4.01 -15.92
C ILE A 534 -11.03 -3.55 -14.49
N THR A 535 -10.42 -2.38 -14.33
CA THR A 535 -9.98 -1.88 -13.02
C THR A 535 -10.83 -0.74 -12.49
N TRP A 536 -11.41 0.09 -13.37
CA TRP A 536 -12.23 1.24 -12.95
C TRP A 536 -13.49 0.79 -12.21
N LEU A 537 -13.72 1.37 -11.03
CA LEU A 537 -14.83 0.98 -10.15
C LEU A 537 -16.19 1.28 -10.79
N ASP A 538 -17.04 0.26 -10.89
CA ASP A 538 -18.41 0.42 -11.41
C ASP A 538 -19.37 0.91 -10.32
N TRP A 539 -19.30 2.21 -10.02
CA TRP A 539 -20.19 2.83 -9.03
C TRP A 539 -21.67 2.74 -9.40
N ALA A 540 -22.02 2.67 -10.69
CA ALA A 540 -23.40 2.60 -11.13
C ALA A 540 -23.99 1.19 -10.96
N GLY A 541 -23.17 0.16 -11.22
CA GLY A 541 -23.55 -1.25 -11.09
C GLY A 541 -23.22 -1.90 -9.75
N ARG A 542 -22.75 -1.14 -8.76
CA ARG A 542 -22.28 -1.67 -7.47
C ARG A 542 -23.39 -2.38 -6.68
N ASP A 543 -23.02 -3.43 -5.95
CA ASP A 543 -23.93 -4.07 -4.99
C ASP A 543 -24.05 -3.23 -3.71
N THR A 544 -25.10 -2.42 -3.64
CA THR A 544 -25.37 -1.57 -2.47
C THR A 544 -25.73 -2.38 -1.22
N GLY A 545 -26.26 -3.59 -1.38
CA GLY A 545 -26.58 -4.46 -0.25
C GLY A 545 -25.33 -5.01 0.42
N LEU A 546 -24.31 -5.36 -0.36
CA LEU A 546 -22.99 -5.73 0.16
C LEU A 546 -22.28 -4.51 0.78
N GLU A 547 -22.40 -3.33 0.16
CA GLU A 547 -21.84 -2.08 0.68
C GLU A 547 -22.42 -1.73 2.06
N ASP A 548 -23.75 -1.83 2.21
CA ASP A 548 -24.45 -1.60 3.48
C ASP A 548 -24.08 -2.65 4.54
N PHE A 549 -23.85 -3.90 4.12
CA PHE A 549 -23.35 -4.95 5.00
C PHE A 549 -21.94 -4.62 5.53
N VAL A 550 -21.02 -4.17 4.68
CA VAL A 550 -19.68 -3.72 5.11
C VAL A 550 -19.77 -2.52 6.05
N ALA A 551 -20.65 -1.55 5.75
CA ALA A 551 -20.88 -0.43 6.66
C ALA A 551 -21.37 -0.88 8.05
N ALA A 552 -22.25 -1.89 8.10
CA ALA A 552 -22.71 -2.48 9.36
C ALA A 552 -21.58 -3.21 10.11
N LEU A 553 -20.72 -3.96 9.41
CA LEU A 553 -19.54 -4.60 10.00
C LEU A 553 -18.56 -3.57 10.57
N ALA A 554 -18.32 -2.47 9.84
CA ALA A 554 -17.44 -1.39 10.30
C ALA A 554 -17.99 -0.68 11.55
N ALA A 555 -19.30 -0.41 11.58
CA ALA A 555 -19.96 0.17 12.75
C ALA A 555 -19.86 -0.77 13.97
N MET A 556 -20.11 -2.06 13.77
CA MET A 556 -19.97 -3.07 14.83
C MET A 556 -18.54 -3.15 15.35
N ARG A 557 -17.55 -3.17 14.46
CA ARG A 557 -16.13 -3.17 14.82
C ARG A 557 -15.76 -1.95 15.67
N LYS A 558 -16.24 -0.76 15.30
CA LYS A 558 -16.03 0.48 16.05
C LYS A 558 -16.63 0.44 17.46
N ASP A 559 -17.78 -0.21 17.60
CA ASP A 559 -18.47 -0.40 18.90
C ASP A 559 -17.84 -1.51 19.76
N MET A 560 -16.91 -2.29 19.22
CA MET A 560 -16.22 -3.41 19.87
C MET A 560 -14.70 -3.16 19.96
N PRO A 561 -14.21 -2.39 20.94
CA PRO A 561 -12.78 -2.06 21.06
C PRO A 561 -11.84 -3.27 21.12
N ALA A 562 -12.34 -4.44 21.54
CA ALA A 562 -11.58 -5.68 21.57
C ALA A 562 -11.13 -6.16 20.17
N LEU A 563 -11.75 -5.68 19.09
CA LEU A 563 -11.31 -6.01 17.73
C LEU A 563 -10.21 -5.05 17.23
N ALA A 564 -10.20 -3.80 17.67
CA ALA A 564 -9.18 -2.82 17.30
C ALA A 564 -7.92 -2.90 18.17
N ASP A 565 -8.02 -3.46 19.39
CA ASP A 565 -6.87 -3.57 20.28
C ASP A 565 -5.78 -4.50 19.70
N THR A 566 -4.53 -4.07 19.82
CA THR A 566 -3.36 -4.74 19.22
C THR A 566 -2.64 -5.66 20.19
N HIS A 567 -2.96 -5.66 21.49
CA HIS A 567 -2.30 -6.56 22.44
C HIS A 567 -2.61 -8.03 22.11
N PHE A 568 -1.64 -8.92 22.30
CA PHE A 568 -1.91 -10.35 22.14
C PHE A 568 -2.87 -10.85 23.21
N LEU A 569 -3.81 -11.69 22.80
CA LEU A 569 -4.72 -12.38 23.69
C LEU A 569 -3.95 -13.46 24.47
N THR A 570 -4.23 -13.60 25.76
CA THR A 570 -3.58 -14.60 26.62
C THR A 570 -4.48 -15.79 26.95
N GLY A 571 -5.81 -15.60 26.90
CA GLY A 571 -6.77 -16.57 27.42
C GLY A 571 -6.86 -16.57 28.94
N ASP A 572 -6.29 -15.55 29.61
CA ASP A 572 -6.25 -15.43 31.07
C ASP A 572 -7.14 -14.29 31.58
N LEU A 573 -7.41 -14.32 32.88
CA LEU A 573 -8.07 -13.21 33.57
C LEU A 573 -7.12 -12.01 33.67
N LEU A 574 -7.44 -10.94 32.94
CA LEU A 574 -6.72 -9.67 33.04
C LEU A 574 -7.02 -8.95 34.38
N PRO A 575 -6.10 -8.13 34.90
CA PRO A 575 -6.33 -7.37 36.13
C PRO A 575 -7.62 -6.53 36.08
N GLY A 576 -8.53 -6.77 37.02
CA GLY A 576 -9.81 -6.06 37.11
C GLY A 576 -10.89 -6.56 36.12
N ALA A 577 -10.62 -7.61 35.36
CA ALA A 577 -11.62 -8.28 34.52
C ALA A 577 -12.34 -9.40 35.29
N GLU A 578 -13.62 -9.60 35.00
CA GLU A 578 -14.42 -10.72 35.54
C GLU A 578 -14.35 -11.98 34.67
N VAL A 579 -13.89 -11.85 33.43
CA VAL A 579 -13.76 -12.91 32.43
C VAL A 579 -12.40 -12.84 31.74
N VAL A 580 -11.97 -13.95 31.16
CA VAL A 580 -10.78 -14.00 30.32
C VAL A 580 -10.92 -13.10 29.08
N ASP A 581 -9.81 -12.66 28.52
CA ASP A 581 -9.79 -11.78 27.35
C ASP A 581 -10.26 -12.45 26.04
N VAL A 582 -10.13 -13.78 25.96
CA VAL A 582 -10.71 -14.61 24.88
C VAL A 582 -11.11 -16.01 25.37
N GLU A 583 -12.24 -16.52 24.86
CA GLU A 583 -12.63 -17.93 24.92
C GLU A 583 -12.79 -18.49 23.50
N TRP A 584 -12.23 -19.67 23.26
CA TRP A 584 -12.41 -20.42 22.03
C TRP A 584 -13.32 -21.61 22.32
N LEU A 585 -14.50 -21.65 21.70
CA LEU A 585 -15.53 -22.64 21.97
C LEU A 585 -15.93 -23.41 20.70
N SER A 586 -16.39 -24.64 20.88
CA SER A 586 -17.07 -25.42 19.85
C SER A 586 -18.47 -24.86 19.57
N GLU A 587 -19.15 -25.43 18.58
CA GLU A 587 -20.56 -25.18 18.30
C GLU A 587 -21.47 -25.51 19.50
N THR A 588 -21.04 -26.40 20.40
CA THR A 588 -21.81 -26.76 21.60
C THR A 588 -21.56 -25.83 22.79
N GLY A 589 -20.75 -24.78 22.61
CA GLY A 589 -20.37 -23.85 23.68
C GLY A 589 -19.34 -24.40 24.67
N ALA A 590 -18.78 -25.58 24.38
CA ALA A 590 -17.72 -26.17 25.19
C ALA A 590 -16.35 -25.60 24.79
N PRO A 591 -15.40 -25.42 25.72
CA PRO A 591 -14.05 -24.98 25.38
C PRO A 591 -13.37 -25.90 24.37
N MET A 592 -12.68 -25.30 23.40
CA MET A 592 -11.87 -26.01 22.42
C MET A 592 -10.71 -26.73 23.11
N LYS A 593 -10.69 -28.07 23.03
CA LYS A 593 -9.61 -28.94 23.52
C LYS A 593 -8.69 -29.36 22.40
N ALA A 594 -7.53 -29.92 22.73
CA ALA A 594 -6.53 -30.35 21.75
C ALA A 594 -7.12 -31.25 20.65
N GLU A 595 -8.02 -32.17 21.00
CA GLU A 595 -8.65 -33.08 20.04
C GLU A 595 -9.54 -32.34 19.02
N LEU A 596 -10.19 -31.25 19.44
CA LEU A 596 -11.03 -30.43 18.55
C LEU A 596 -10.21 -29.48 17.68
N TRP A 597 -9.06 -29.00 18.18
CA TRP A 597 -8.15 -28.17 17.40
C TRP A 597 -7.51 -28.96 16.24
N GLU A 598 -7.19 -30.22 16.48
CA GLU A 598 -6.56 -31.13 15.50
C GLU A 598 -7.59 -31.91 14.65
N GLU A 599 -8.89 -31.66 14.84
CA GLU A 599 -9.96 -32.32 14.08
C GLU A 599 -9.94 -31.85 12.62
N HIS A 600 -9.41 -32.69 11.73
CA HIS A 600 -9.13 -32.38 10.33
C HIS A 600 -10.34 -31.87 9.53
N GLU A 601 -11.54 -32.39 9.81
CA GLU A 601 -12.78 -32.02 9.10
C GLU A 601 -13.53 -30.84 9.74
N ARG A 602 -13.10 -30.36 10.91
CA ARG A 602 -13.81 -29.30 11.62
C ARG A 602 -13.69 -27.99 10.86
N ARG A 603 -14.82 -27.29 10.71
CA ARG A 603 -14.93 -25.97 10.09
C ARG A 603 -15.74 -24.98 10.93
N ARG A 604 -15.88 -25.28 12.22
CA ARG A 604 -16.74 -24.54 13.15
C ARG A 604 -15.94 -24.05 14.34
N LEU A 605 -16.12 -22.78 14.68
CA LEU A 605 -15.43 -22.14 15.79
C LEU A 605 -16.28 -21.00 16.33
N THR A 606 -16.31 -20.86 17.65
CA THR A 606 -16.79 -19.65 18.32
C THR A 606 -15.63 -18.94 19.00
N MET A 607 -15.42 -17.68 18.67
CA MET A 607 -14.52 -16.79 19.41
C MET A 607 -15.36 -15.86 20.28
N VAL A 608 -15.15 -15.88 21.60
CA VAL A 608 -15.73 -14.88 22.50
C VAL A 608 -14.62 -13.98 23.00
N VAL A 609 -14.63 -12.71 22.60
CA VAL A 609 -13.54 -11.75 22.86
C VAL A 609 -14.03 -10.51 23.60
N GLY A 610 -13.17 -9.96 24.46
CA GLY A 610 -13.42 -8.76 25.24
C GLY A 610 -13.55 -9.04 26.74
N ASN A 611 -13.41 -8.00 27.56
CA ASN A 611 -13.44 -8.10 29.02
C ASN A 611 -14.74 -7.48 29.59
N ALA A 612 -15.28 -8.07 30.64
CA ALA A 612 -16.49 -7.55 31.31
C ALA A 612 -16.16 -6.52 32.39
N SER A 613 -15.29 -5.54 32.11
CA SER A 613 -14.96 -4.47 33.06
C SER A 613 -15.50 -3.11 32.59
N GLY A 614 -16.28 -2.45 33.45
CA GLY A 614 -16.82 -1.11 33.18
C GLY A 614 -17.80 -1.05 32.00
N LYS A 615 -17.41 -0.35 30.92
CA LYS A 615 -18.19 -0.15 29.67
C LYS A 615 -17.86 -1.16 28.56
N ALA A 616 -16.92 -2.07 28.78
CA ALA A 616 -16.46 -2.99 27.76
C ALA A 616 -17.49 -4.11 27.49
N LYS A 617 -17.81 -4.31 26.20
CA LYS A 617 -18.74 -5.34 25.72
C LYS A 617 -17.95 -6.57 25.28
N ARG A 618 -18.47 -7.76 25.56
CA ARG A 618 -17.97 -9.01 24.98
C ARG A 618 -18.66 -9.26 23.65
N LEU A 619 -17.91 -9.76 22.67
CA LEU A 619 -18.39 -10.13 21.36
C LEU A 619 -18.21 -11.63 21.17
N ALA A 620 -19.26 -12.34 20.80
CA ALA A 620 -19.19 -13.69 20.27
C ALA A 620 -19.23 -13.64 18.73
N VAL A 621 -18.26 -14.31 18.10
CA VAL A 621 -18.15 -14.51 16.66
C VAL A 621 -18.30 -16.00 16.41
N MET A 622 -19.45 -16.41 15.86
CA MET A 622 -19.77 -17.80 15.53
C MET A 622 -19.51 -18.02 14.06
N ILE A 623 -18.52 -18.87 13.74
CA ILE A 623 -18.04 -19.11 12.38
C ILE A 623 -18.47 -20.51 11.96
N ASN A 624 -19.27 -20.59 10.90
CA ASN A 624 -19.70 -21.82 10.27
C ASN A 624 -19.12 -21.95 8.85
N GLY A 625 -17.96 -22.58 8.74
CA GLY A 625 -17.33 -22.91 7.46
C GLY A 625 -17.88 -24.19 6.82
N ASP A 626 -18.75 -24.93 7.50
CA ASP A 626 -19.43 -26.10 6.93
C ASP A 626 -20.48 -25.68 5.87
N ARG A 627 -20.89 -26.62 5.04
CA ARG A 627 -21.98 -26.41 4.06
C ARG A 627 -23.37 -26.57 4.66
N ALA A 628 -23.47 -27.17 5.85
CA ALA A 628 -24.73 -27.39 6.55
C ALA A 628 -24.96 -26.33 7.62
N ASP A 629 -26.22 -26.06 7.93
CA ASP A 629 -26.61 -25.16 9.01
C ASP A 629 -26.27 -25.78 10.37
N VAL A 630 -25.85 -24.93 11.30
CA VAL A 630 -25.43 -25.36 12.64
C VAL A 630 -26.02 -24.43 13.68
N THR A 631 -26.55 -25.02 14.76
CA THR A 631 -26.98 -24.27 15.94
C THR A 631 -25.82 -24.16 16.92
N PHE A 632 -25.42 -22.93 17.24
CA PHE A 632 -24.36 -22.66 18.20
C PHE A 632 -24.93 -22.50 19.62
N ALA A 633 -24.15 -22.81 20.64
CA ALA A 633 -24.46 -22.45 22.02
C ALA A 633 -23.46 -21.43 22.54
N LEU A 634 -23.96 -20.35 23.17
CA LEU A 634 -23.15 -19.31 23.78
C LEU A 634 -23.12 -19.44 25.31
N PRO A 635 -22.02 -19.07 25.98
CA PRO A 635 -21.91 -19.16 27.43
C PRO A 635 -22.88 -18.20 28.12
N VAL A 636 -23.57 -18.67 29.17
CA VAL A 636 -24.54 -17.85 29.92
C VAL A 636 -23.91 -17.37 31.23
N ARG A 637 -23.95 -16.06 31.48
CA ARG A 637 -23.51 -15.43 32.74
C ARG A 637 -24.70 -14.83 33.48
N ALA A 638 -24.69 -14.96 34.80
CA ALA A 638 -25.74 -14.38 35.64
C ALA A 638 -25.84 -12.85 35.41
N GLY A 639 -27.07 -12.35 35.21
CA GLY A 639 -27.32 -10.93 34.96
C GLY A 639 -26.96 -10.44 33.55
N HIS A 640 -26.55 -11.33 32.63
CA HIS A 640 -26.17 -10.99 31.26
C HIS A 640 -27.00 -11.77 30.23
N ALA A 641 -27.13 -11.22 29.03
CA ALA A 641 -27.79 -11.87 27.90
C ALA A 641 -27.07 -11.51 26.59
N TRP A 642 -27.08 -12.44 25.63
CA TRP A 642 -26.55 -12.20 24.29
C TRP A 642 -27.60 -11.57 23.39
N GLU A 643 -27.22 -10.52 22.68
CA GLU A 643 -28.01 -9.86 21.65
C GLU A 643 -27.32 -10.04 20.30
N ARG A 644 -28.05 -10.53 19.29
CA ARG A 644 -27.51 -10.71 17.94
C ARG A 644 -27.28 -9.33 17.30
N LEU A 645 -26.09 -9.09 16.76
CA LEU A 645 -25.72 -7.82 16.12
C LEU A 645 -25.86 -7.85 14.61
N ALA A 646 -25.24 -8.85 13.98
CA ALA A 646 -25.17 -9.01 12.54
C ALA A 646 -25.03 -10.49 12.20
N THR A 647 -25.46 -10.86 11.00
CA THR A 647 -25.26 -12.19 10.43
C THR A 647 -24.99 -12.04 8.95
N THR A 648 -24.18 -12.94 8.37
CA THR A 648 -23.92 -12.97 6.93
C THR A 648 -25.08 -13.55 6.13
N ASP A 649 -26.06 -14.17 6.79
CA ASP A 649 -27.30 -14.69 6.20
C ASP A 649 -28.51 -13.78 6.45
N GLU A 650 -29.44 -13.72 5.50
CA GLU A 650 -30.69 -12.95 5.65
C GLU A 650 -31.79 -13.79 6.36
N ASP A 651 -31.59 -15.10 6.48
CA ASP A 651 -32.60 -16.09 6.89
C ASP A 651 -32.41 -16.67 8.32
N GLY A 652 -31.38 -16.26 9.07
CA GLY A 652 -31.12 -16.79 10.41
C GLY A 652 -32.26 -16.49 11.41
N GLN A 653 -33.07 -17.50 11.74
CA GLN A 653 -34.15 -17.42 12.74
C GLN A 653 -33.90 -18.39 13.92
N GLY A 654 -34.06 -17.92 15.16
CA GLY A 654 -34.03 -18.76 16.37
C GLY A 654 -32.64 -19.02 16.99
N ASP A 655 -32.63 -19.61 18.21
CA ASP A 655 -31.54 -19.90 19.17
C ASP A 655 -30.11 -20.08 18.61
N TRP A 656 -29.50 -19.03 18.05
CA TRP A 656 -28.14 -19.04 17.50
C TRP A 656 -27.89 -20.03 16.35
N GLN A 657 -28.90 -20.27 15.50
CA GLN A 657 -28.67 -20.94 14.21
C GLN A 657 -27.82 -20.04 13.30
N VAL A 658 -26.84 -20.63 12.63
CA VAL A 658 -25.96 -20.01 11.65
C VAL A 658 -25.96 -20.89 10.40
N THR A 659 -26.33 -20.33 9.26
CA THR A 659 -26.35 -21.09 7.99
C THR A 659 -24.97 -21.63 7.63
N GLY A 660 -24.92 -22.63 6.77
CA GLY A 660 -23.66 -23.06 6.16
C GLY A 660 -22.96 -21.88 5.46
N ARG A 661 -21.64 -21.82 5.55
CA ARG A 661 -20.79 -20.80 4.89
C ARG A 661 -21.03 -19.37 5.38
N SER A 662 -21.24 -19.21 6.68
CA SER A 662 -21.67 -17.94 7.29
C SER A 662 -21.00 -17.63 8.63
N ILE A 663 -21.10 -16.38 9.05
CA ILE A 663 -20.68 -15.87 10.37
C ILE A 663 -21.83 -15.12 11.01
N ALA A 664 -22.03 -15.36 12.30
CA ALA A 664 -22.95 -14.58 13.13
C ALA A 664 -22.23 -13.89 14.30
N PHE A 665 -22.69 -12.70 14.64
CA PHE A 665 -22.14 -11.87 15.70
C PHE A 665 -23.17 -11.65 16.81
N ALA A 666 -22.74 -11.72 18.07
CA ALA A 666 -23.56 -11.39 19.22
C ALA A 666 -22.76 -10.57 20.24
N ALA A 667 -23.38 -9.55 20.84
CA ALA A 667 -22.81 -8.82 21.97
C ALA A 667 -23.45 -9.24 23.29
N GLU A 668 -22.63 -9.34 24.32
CA GLU A 668 -23.11 -9.54 25.69
C GLU A 668 -23.61 -8.19 26.24
N THR A 669 -24.83 -8.19 26.77
CA THR A 669 -25.47 -7.02 27.38
C THR A 669 -25.90 -7.35 28.81
N ILE A 670 -25.99 -6.33 29.67
CA ILE A 670 -26.56 -6.49 31.01
C ILE A 670 -28.07 -6.70 30.85
N ALA A 671 -28.57 -7.83 31.35
CA ALA A 671 -29.99 -8.16 31.26
C ALA A 671 -30.81 -7.08 31.98
N LYS A 672 -31.77 -6.46 31.28
CA LYS A 672 -32.70 -5.51 31.90
C LYS A 672 -33.41 -6.22 33.06
N ALA A 673 -33.24 -5.73 34.27
CA ALA A 673 -33.99 -6.23 35.42
C ALA A 673 -35.47 -6.17 35.07
N LYS A 674 -36.14 -7.33 34.97
CA LYS A 674 -37.60 -7.38 34.84
C LYS A 674 -38.15 -6.66 36.06
N GLY A 675 -38.65 -5.44 35.85
CA GLY A 675 -39.38 -4.69 36.88
C GLY A 675 -40.47 -5.61 37.42
N LYS A 676 -40.40 -5.93 38.71
CA LYS A 676 -41.50 -6.58 39.40
C LYS A 676 -42.66 -5.58 39.38
N GLY A 677 -43.65 -5.87 38.54
CA GLY A 677 -44.96 -5.22 38.61
C GLY A 677 -45.70 -5.60 39.88
#